data_AF-A0A7C8MMG4-F1
#
_entry.id   AF-A0A7C8MMG4-F1
#
_cell.length_a   1.000
_cell.length_b   1.000
_cell.length_c   1.000
_cell.angle_alpha   90.00
_cell.angle_beta   90.00
_cell.angle_gamma   90.00
#
_symmetry.space_group_name_H-M   'P 1'
#
loop_
_entity.id
_entity.type
_entity.pdbx_description
1 polymer ?
#
loop_
_entity_poly.entity_id
_entity_poly.type
_entity_poly.pdbx_seq_one_letter_code
_entity_poly.pdbx_strand_id
1 'polypeptide(L)'
;MLEARLSQSMVLKKVVDAIKDLVQDCNFDCNDSGIALQAMDNSHVALVSMLLKAESFEPYRCDRNIALGVNLVSLTKVLRALQNDDLVTLKADDAPDSLNITFESSTADRISEYDLKLMDIDQEHLGIPDTEYAATVTMPSTEFKRICTDLQAMSESVTIEATKDGIKFSCAGDIGNGAVTLRNYQNVEKEHLNVDIELTEPVSLTFSLKYLVNFCKAQPLSDRVKICLSNEVPLLVEYLITGTSYLRFYLAPKVRDMIFSVVSGHVGNKIAVFVLQSLGCDAAALNTVQFSNHTGYRQVKGTKLAAQEITDLWDGLKQSHLDSFDMMLSGYVPGAAGVEAVGRIAKELKTAAASKPGSFFWVLDPVMGDNGKIYVAEDVVPAYQSLIHHADLILPNQFEAEYVFSPFAFPPCHISCAFHGNSVLTQGIRAAYRLLSGVSITDSASLERAIEVLHDTYNLPHIVITSVSLPIRSASQTPSSTRPASPTQSQAPTMPTMSVVGSTRTSDRKPRLFTIQFPVFNAYFSGTGDMFAALMVVRMREAVACSTTDGTQHTTSWLSPDDVVPTDLPLARAAEKVLASMHEVLARTCEQMPSDLSAAIARLATRRGVSEDVVRAESETMHLLRSQAAELKLARNLGCLREPTIEYRAEKM
;
A
#
# COMPACT_ATOMS: atom_id res chain seq x y z
N MET A 1 24.46 -20.93 34.25
CA MET A 1 23.60 -22.12 34.19
C MET A 1 22.17 -21.69 34.41
N LEU A 2 21.22 -22.33 33.72
CA LEU A 2 19.78 -22.21 33.94
C LEU A 2 19.29 -23.42 34.74
N GLU A 3 18.55 -23.19 35.81
CA GLU A 3 17.77 -24.18 36.54
C GLU A 3 16.41 -23.57 36.91
N ALA A 4 15.33 -24.06 36.30
CA ALA A 4 13.99 -23.53 36.51
C ALA A 4 13.01 -24.67 36.79
N ARG A 5 12.46 -24.72 38.01
CA ARG A 5 11.53 -25.77 38.45
C ARG A 5 10.11 -25.23 38.58
N LEU A 6 9.17 -25.81 37.84
CA LEU A 6 7.75 -25.46 37.87
C LEU A 6 6.99 -26.43 38.77
N SER A 7 6.32 -25.89 39.80
CA SER A 7 5.39 -26.66 40.64
C SER A 7 4.10 -26.99 39.87
N GLN A 8 3.62 -26.07 39.06
CA GLN A 8 2.48 -26.27 38.15
C GLN A 8 2.96 -26.63 36.75
N SER A 9 3.44 -27.86 36.59
CA SER A 9 4.00 -28.37 35.32
C SER A 9 3.07 -28.24 34.12
N MET A 10 1.75 -28.34 34.34
CA MET A 10 0.74 -28.19 33.30
C MET A 10 0.72 -26.81 32.65
N VAL A 11 1.24 -25.77 33.31
CA VAL A 11 1.33 -24.42 32.72
C VAL A 11 2.20 -24.44 31.47
N LEU A 12 3.40 -25.01 31.54
CA LEU A 12 4.32 -25.08 30.40
C LEU A 12 3.71 -25.85 29.22
N LYS A 13 3.05 -26.98 29.52
CA LYS A 13 2.35 -27.78 28.51
C LYS A 13 1.23 -26.99 27.83
N LYS A 14 0.38 -26.32 28.61
CA LYS A 14 -0.70 -25.48 28.10
C LYS A 14 -0.20 -24.31 27.26
N VAL A 15 0.91 -23.66 27.67
CA VAL A 15 1.55 -22.60 26.89
C VAL A 15 2.05 -23.14 25.55
N VAL A 16 2.83 -24.23 25.56
CA VAL A 16 3.36 -24.84 24.32
C VAL A 16 2.22 -25.29 23.40
N ASP A 17 1.17 -25.90 23.96
CA ASP A 17 -0.02 -26.31 23.19
C ASP A 17 -0.77 -25.14 22.56
N ALA A 18 -0.73 -23.95 23.17
CA ALA A 18 -1.35 -22.75 22.61
C ALA A 18 -0.55 -22.11 21.47
N ILE A 19 0.78 -22.24 21.47
CA ILE A 19 1.67 -21.54 20.52
C ILE A 19 2.16 -22.41 19.35
N LYS A 20 2.19 -23.74 19.50
CA LYS A 20 2.78 -24.68 18.51
C LYS A 20 2.17 -24.62 17.10
N ASP A 21 0.93 -24.16 16.98
CA ASP A 21 0.22 -24.06 15.71
C ASP A 21 0.45 -22.71 15.01
N LEU A 22 1.05 -21.74 15.73
CA LEU A 22 1.47 -20.45 15.19
C LEU A 22 2.93 -20.43 14.78
N VAL A 23 3.80 -21.05 15.61
CA VAL A 23 5.25 -21.00 15.46
C VAL A 23 5.81 -22.41 15.58
N GLN A 24 6.75 -22.76 14.69
CA GLN A 24 7.42 -24.08 14.72
C GLN A 24 8.69 -24.04 15.56
N ASP A 25 9.50 -22.99 15.40
CA ASP A 25 10.80 -22.82 16.03
C ASP A 25 10.86 -21.44 16.70
N CYS A 26 11.30 -21.38 17.96
CA CYS A 26 11.38 -20.12 18.69
C CYS A 26 12.48 -20.14 19.76
N ASN A 27 12.95 -18.95 20.15
CA ASN A 27 13.84 -18.76 21.28
C ASN A 27 13.04 -18.58 22.58
N PHE A 28 13.41 -19.32 23.62
CA PHE A 28 13.06 -19.02 24.99
C PHE A 28 14.22 -18.24 25.62
N ASP A 29 14.01 -16.95 25.83
CA ASP A 29 14.98 -16.03 26.40
C ASP A 29 14.88 -16.10 27.93
N CYS A 30 15.90 -16.67 28.55
CA CYS A 30 15.99 -16.85 29.99
C CYS A 30 16.93 -15.78 30.57
N ASN A 31 16.45 -15.03 31.56
CA ASN A 31 17.23 -14.05 32.31
C ASN A 31 16.86 -14.07 33.79
N ASP A 32 17.36 -13.13 34.59
CA ASP A 32 17.05 -12.99 36.01
C ASP A 32 15.57 -12.70 36.31
N SER A 33 14.87 -12.00 35.40
CA SER A 33 13.44 -11.69 35.53
C SER A 33 12.50 -12.86 35.27
N GLY A 34 12.96 -13.86 34.51
CA GLY A 34 12.19 -15.05 34.16
C GLY A 34 12.50 -15.59 32.77
N ILE A 35 11.55 -16.36 32.23
CA ILE A 35 11.61 -16.93 30.88
C ILE A 35 10.63 -16.18 30.00
N ALA A 36 11.13 -15.57 28.93
CA ALA A 36 10.34 -14.87 27.92
C ALA A 36 10.40 -15.62 26.58
N LEU A 37 9.39 -15.40 25.75
CA LEU A 37 9.36 -15.89 24.37
C LEU A 37 8.66 -14.84 23.52
N GLN A 38 9.27 -14.50 22.40
CA GLN A 38 8.66 -13.67 21.38
C GLN A 38 8.90 -14.30 20.01
N ALA A 39 7.83 -14.47 19.23
CA ALA A 39 7.93 -15.03 17.89
C ALA A 39 6.78 -14.56 16.99
N MET A 40 7.05 -14.46 15.69
CA MET A 40 6.04 -14.22 14.65
C MET A 40 5.65 -15.51 13.96
N ASP A 41 4.43 -15.57 13.44
CA ASP A 41 4.03 -16.63 12.52
C ASP A 41 4.72 -16.49 11.16
N ASN A 42 4.70 -17.55 10.35
CA ASN A 42 5.31 -17.55 9.00
C ASN A 42 4.75 -16.48 8.05
N SER A 43 3.54 -15.96 8.32
CA SER A 43 2.92 -14.92 7.50
C SER A 43 3.22 -13.50 7.99
N HIS A 44 3.89 -13.36 9.14
CA HIS A 44 4.15 -12.07 9.81
C HIS A 44 2.87 -11.26 10.10
N VAL A 45 1.75 -11.93 10.34
CA VAL A 45 0.43 -11.32 10.64
C VAL A 45 0.12 -11.40 12.14
N ALA A 46 0.63 -12.43 12.81
CA ALA A 46 0.44 -12.65 14.24
C ALA A 46 1.78 -12.73 14.98
N LEU A 47 1.85 -12.05 16.13
CA LEU A 47 2.97 -12.11 17.06
C LEU A 47 2.50 -12.78 18.35
N VAL A 48 3.29 -13.69 18.89
CA VAL A 48 3.11 -14.21 20.25
C VAL A 48 4.19 -13.64 21.16
N SER A 49 3.78 -13.23 22.36
CA SER A 49 4.67 -12.78 23.43
C SER A 49 4.25 -13.45 24.74
N MET A 50 5.15 -14.22 25.33
CA MET A 50 4.96 -14.91 26.59
C MET A 50 5.99 -14.43 27.60
N LEU A 51 5.57 -14.25 28.84
CA LEU A 51 6.46 -13.96 29.97
C LEU A 51 6.05 -14.81 31.16
N LEU A 52 6.95 -15.68 31.62
CA LEU A 52 6.86 -16.40 32.88
C LEU A 52 7.90 -15.81 33.83
N LYS A 53 7.45 -15.07 34.84
CA LYS A 53 8.35 -14.45 35.81
C LYS A 53 9.03 -15.50 36.69
N ALA A 54 10.22 -15.17 37.20
CA ALA A 54 10.99 -16.01 38.12
C ALA A 54 10.16 -16.52 39.33
N GLU A 55 9.22 -15.72 39.82
CA GLU A 55 8.28 -16.07 40.91
C GLU A 55 7.35 -17.25 40.58
N SER A 56 7.19 -17.59 39.30
CA SER A 56 6.40 -18.75 38.86
C SER A 56 7.15 -20.07 39.01
N PHE A 57 8.42 -20.04 39.44
CA PHE A 57 9.32 -21.18 39.55
C PHE A 57 9.89 -21.31 40.98
N GLU A 58 10.13 -22.54 41.42
CA GLU A 58 10.65 -22.87 42.74
C GLU A 58 11.56 -24.13 42.68
N PRO A 59 12.90 -24.01 42.65
CA PRO A 59 13.69 -22.78 42.53
C PRO A 59 13.82 -22.25 41.08
N TYR A 60 14.18 -20.97 40.95
CA TYR A 60 14.63 -20.33 39.71
C TYR A 60 16.05 -19.82 39.85
N ARG A 61 16.91 -20.17 38.89
CA ARG A 61 18.28 -19.67 38.80
C ARG A 61 18.67 -19.50 37.35
N CYS A 62 19.12 -18.31 36.98
CA CYS A 62 19.65 -18.01 35.66
C CYS A 62 20.89 -17.12 35.84
N ASP A 63 22.10 -17.70 35.73
CA ASP A 63 23.33 -16.97 36.04
C ASP A 63 23.71 -15.94 34.95
N ARG A 64 23.26 -16.16 33.70
CA ARG A 64 23.51 -15.34 32.52
C ARG A 64 22.30 -15.39 31.60
N ASN A 65 22.11 -14.36 30.78
CA ASN A 65 21.09 -14.38 29.75
C ASN A 65 21.41 -15.49 28.73
N ILE A 66 20.50 -16.44 28.59
CA ILE A 66 20.64 -17.61 27.71
C ILE A 66 19.40 -17.65 26.81
N ALA A 67 19.61 -17.75 25.51
CA ALA A 67 18.54 -18.01 24.53
C ALA A 67 18.52 -19.49 24.20
N LEU A 68 17.38 -20.15 24.41
CA LEU A 68 17.19 -21.56 24.10
C LEU A 68 16.36 -21.69 22.81
N GLY A 69 17.02 -21.95 21.68
CA GLY A 69 16.33 -22.20 20.42
C GLY A 69 15.73 -23.59 20.37
N VAL A 70 14.41 -23.67 20.40
CA VAL A 70 13.67 -24.93 20.55
C VAL A 70 12.68 -25.12 19.41
N ASN A 71 12.65 -26.33 18.85
CA ASN A 71 11.58 -26.78 17.97
C ASN A 71 10.36 -27.20 18.81
N LEU A 72 9.26 -26.45 18.71
CA LEU A 72 8.05 -26.64 19.51
C LEU A 72 7.34 -27.96 19.22
N VAL A 73 7.47 -28.51 18.02
CA VAL A 73 6.92 -29.83 17.67
C VAL A 73 7.63 -30.93 18.46
N SER A 74 8.95 -30.84 18.62
CA SER A 74 9.77 -31.77 19.40
C SER A 74 9.52 -31.60 20.89
N LEU A 75 9.46 -30.36 21.38
CA LEU A 75 9.11 -30.06 22.77
C LEU A 75 7.73 -30.60 23.14
N THR A 76 6.73 -30.46 22.26
CA THR A 76 5.38 -31.01 22.46
C THR A 76 5.41 -32.53 22.61
N LYS A 77 6.26 -33.25 21.86
CA LYS A 77 6.39 -34.71 22.00
C LYS A 77 6.95 -35.11 23.36
N VAL A 78 7.92 -34.36 23.89
CA VAL A 78 8.48 -34.57 25.23
C VAL A 78 7.42 -34.30 26.31
N LEU A 79 6.71 -33.17 26.20
CA LEU A 79 5.66 -32.77 27.15
C LEU A 79 4.42 -33.69 27.15
N ARG A 80 4.28 -34.64 26.20
CA ARG A 80 3.24 -35.67 26.25
C ARG A 80 3.42 -36.65 27.40
N ALA A 81 4.65 -36.86 27.87
CA ALA A 81 4.92 -37.77 28.98
C ALA A 81 4.52 -37.19 30.35
N LEU A 82 4.23 -35.89 30.41
CA LEU A 82 3.90 -35.16 31.63
C LEU A 82 2.48 -35.46 32.14
N GLN A 83 2.35 -35.81 33.42
CA GLN A 83 1.09 -35.95 34.15
C GLN A 83 0.74 -34.70 34.98
N ASN A 84 -0.53 -34.58 35.42
CA ASN A 84 -1.05 -33.36 36.03
C ASN A 84 -0.33 -32.94 37.32
N ASP A 85 0.17 -33.91 38.09
CA ASP A 85 0.78 -33.68 39.42
C ASP A 85 2.31 -33.84 39.41
N ASP A 86 2.92 -33.95 38.22
CA ASP A 86 4.36 -34.02 38.06
C ASP A 86 5.00 -32.64 38.23
N LEU A 87 6.24 -32.59 38.68
CA LEU A 87 7.08 -31.39 38.74
C LEU A 87 7.99 -31.36 37.51
N VAL A 88 8.16 -30.19 36.89
CA VAL A 88 9.04 -30.03 35.71
C VAL A 88 10.26 -29.23 36.11
N THR A 89 11.45 -29.74 35.80
CA THR A 89 12.69 -28.97 35.94
C THR A 89 13.36 -28.82 34.58
N LEU A 90 13.70 -27.59 34.22
CA LEU A 90 14.44 -27.23 33.01
C LEU A 90 15.89 -26.91 33.40
N LYS A 91 16.86 -27.57 32.77
CA LYS A 91 18.29 -27.36 33.02
C LYS A 91 19.05 -27.15 31.73
N ALA A 92 19.88 -26.11 31.70
CA ALA A 92 20.77 -25.83 30.57
C ALA A 92 22.09 -25.18 31.07
N ASP A 93 23.20 -25.53 30.42
CA ASP A 93 24.50 -24.92 30.67
C ASP A 93 24.60 -23.52 30.02
N ASP A 94 25.72 -22.81 30.21
CA ASP A 94 25.90 -21.44 29.70
C ASP A 94 25.97 -21.33 28.18
N ALA A 95 26.45 -22.38 27.50
CA ALA A 95 26.46 -22.52 26.05
C ALA A 95 25.86 -23.90 25.71
N PRO A 96 24.53 -24.04 25.81
CA PRO A 96 23.89 -25.35 25.80
C PRO A 96 23.72 -25.86 24.37
N ASP A 97 24.21 -27.07 24.11
CA ASP A 97 23.87 -27.84 22.90
C ASP A 97 22.51 -28.56 23.05
N SER A 98 22.06 -28.75 24.30
CA SER A 98 20.82 -29.44 24.66
C SER A 98 20.18 -28.85 25.91
N LEU A 99 18.85 -28.87 25.95
CA LEU A 99 18.02 -28.57 27.10
C LEU A 99 17.60 -29.88 27.77
N ASN A 100 17.96 -30.04 29.04
CA ASN A 100 17.54 -31.17 29.86
C ASN A 100 16.19 -30.84 30.53
N ILE A 101 15.23 -31.77 30.40
CA ILE A 101 13.88 -31.65 30.94
C ILE A 101 13.62 -32.86 31.83
N THR A 102 13.48 -32.61 33.13
CA THR A 102 13.19 -33.65 34.14
C THR A 102 11.74 -33.55 34.60
N PHE A 103 11.01 -34.67 34.56
CA PHE A 103 9.69 -34.83 35.16
C PHE A 103 9.79 -35.70 36.42
N GLU A 104 9.35 -35.18 37.55
CA GLU A 104 9.37 -35.87 38.84
C GLU A 104 7.93 -36.05 39.34
N SER A 105 7.50 -37.30 39.50
CA SER A 105 6.16 -37.61 39.99
C SER A 105 6.11 -37.58 41.51
N SER A 106 5.22 -36.76 42.05
CA SER A 106 5.00 -36.64 43.50
C SER A 106 4.37 -37.89 44.14
N THR A 107 3.72 -38.74 43.34
CA THR A 107 2.94 -39.90 43.83
C THR A 107 3.59 -41.25 43.55
N ALA A 108 4.37 -41.37 42.48
CA ALA A 108 4.84 -42.66 41.97
C ALA A 108 6.36 -42.89 42.09
N ASP A 109 7.08 -42.04 42.83
CA ASP A 109 8.56 -42.06 42.96
C ASP A 109 9.26 -42.31 41.60
N ARG A 110 8.75 -41.62 40.58
CA ARG A 110 9.14 -41.81 39.18
C ARG A 110 9.81 -40.54 38.69
N ILE A 111 11.03 -40.67 38.19
CA ILE A 111 11.77 -39.61 37.52
C ILE A 111 11.92 -39.98 36.04
N SER A 112 11.56 -39.06 35.15
CA SER A 112 11.76 -39.21 33.70
C SER A 112 12.60 -38.04 33.21
N GLU A 113 13.67 -38.33 32.47
CA GLU A 113 14.63 -37.33 32.01
C GLU A 113 14.70 -37.36 30.48
N TYR A 114 14.70 -36.18 29.87
CA TYR A 114 14.69 -36.00 28.42
C TYR A 114 15.68 -34.91 28.01
N ASP A 115 16.60 -35.24 27.11
CA ASP A 115 17.49 -34.27 26.49
C ASP A 115 16.97 -33.84 25.12
N LEU A 116 16.65 -32.55 24.99
CA LEU A 116 16.17 -31.94 23.77
C LEU A 116 17.30 -31.14 23.12
N LYS A 117 17.67 -31.47 21.88
CA LYS A 117 18.68 -30.70 21.14
C LYS A 117 18.20 -29.28 20.86
N LEU A 118 19.09 -28.34 21.08
CA LEU A 118 18.86 -26.93 20.78
C LEU A 118 19.31 -26.60 19.36
N MET A 119 18.83 -25.47 18.86
CA MET A 119 19.13 -24.96 17.53
C MET A 119 19.51 -23.49 17.63
N ASP A 120 20.39 -23.05 16.74
CA ASP A 120 20.70 -21.63 16.59
C ASP A 120 19.59 -20.97 15.78
N ILE A 121 18.85 -20.07 16.43
CA ILE A 121 17.78 -19.28 15.80
C ILE A 121 18.17 -17.81 15.96
N ASP A 122 18.30 -17.10 14.84
CA ASP A 122 18.61 -15.68 14.81
C ASP A 122 17.54 -14.88 15.57
N GLN A 123 17.99 -13.99 16.45
CA GLN A 123 17.14 -13.28 17.38
C GLN A 123 16.69 -11.93 16.81
N GLU A 124 15.47 -11.86 16.28
CA GLU A 124 14.81 -10.60 15.93
C GLU A 124 13.88 -10.15 17.06
N HIS A 125 14.40 -9.36 18.00
CA HIS A 125 13.57 -8.74 19.04
C HIS A 125 12.76 -7.58 18.45
N LEU A 126 11.44 -7.68 18.53
CA LEU A 126 10.52 -6.62 18.17
C LEU A 126 10.17 -5.81 19.42
N GLY A 127 10.53 -4.53 19.41
CA GLY A 127 10.09 -3.59 20.43
C GLY A 127 8.57 -3.43 20.36
N ILE A 128 7.87 -3.90 21.39
CA ILE A 128 6.43 -3.65 21.55
C ILE A 128 6.30 -2.30 22.27
N PRO A 129 5.81 -1.24 21.62
CA PRO A 129 5.59 0.04 22.28
C PRO A 129 4.42 -0.04 23.26
N ASP A 130 4.48 0.73 24.35
CA ASP A 130 3.33 0.94 25.23
C ASP A 130 2.29 1.80 24.48
N THR A 131 1.18 1.18 24.09
CA THR A 131 0.11 1.82 23.30
C THR A 131 -1.18 1.94 24.09
N GLU A 132 -1.87 3.08 23.89
CA GLU A 132 -3.21 3.27 24.41
C GLU A 132 -4.23 2.62 23.48
N TYR A 133 -5.16 1.87 24.08
CA TYR A 133 -6.22 1.18 23.35
C TYR A 133 -7.55 1.93 23.47
N ALA A 134 -8.29 1.99 22.37
CA ALA A 134 -9.59 2.63 22.26
C ALA A 134 -10.68 1.90 23.04
N ALA A 135 -10.63 0.56 23.02
CA ALA A 135 -11.53 -0.31 23.75
C ALA A 135 -10.75 -1.43 24.42
N THR A 136 -11.05 -1.67 25.70
CA THR A 136 -10.54 -2.81 26.46
C THR A 136 -11.72 -3.63 26.96
N VAL A 137 -11.77 -4.89 26.59
CA VAL A 137 -12.85 -5.80 26.98
C VAL A 137 -12.29 -7.01 27.70
N THR A 138 -12.78 -7.27 28.91
CA THR A 138 -12.47 -8.48 29.67
C THR A 138 -13.70 -9.37 29.77
N MET A 139 -13.60 -10.61 29.31
CA MET A 139 -14.72 -11.55 29.29
C MET A 139 -14.28 -12.98 29.63
N PRO A 140 -15.21 -13.93 29.89
CA PRO A 140 -14.85 -15.33 30.10
C PRO A 140 -14.19 -15.94 28.86
N SER A 141 -13.06 -16.63 29.04
CA SER A 141 -12.31 -17.23 27.92
C SER A 141 -13.08 -18.35 27.22
N THR A 142 -13.97 -19.04 27.95
CA THR A 142 -14.90 -20.04 27.41
C THR A 142 -15.93 -19.43 26.46
N GLU A 143 -16.45 -18.25 26.79
CA GLU A 143 -17.40 -17.52 25.95
C GLU A 143 -16.72 -17.02 24.68
N PHE A 144 -15.55 -16.41 24.79
CA PHE A 144 -14.78 -15.94 23.63
C PHE A 144 -14.45 -17.10 22.67
N LYS A 145 -14.00 -18.24 23.21
CA LYS A 145 -13.75 -19.45 22.41
C LYS A 145 -15.00 -19.95 21.69
N ARG A 146 -16.15 -19.96 22.37
CA ARG A 146 -17.43 -20.36 21.77
C ARG A 146 -17.78 -19.43 20.60
N ILE A 147 -17.73 -18.11 20.81
CA ILE A 147 -18.01 -17.11 19.77
C ILE A 147 -17.09 -17.30 18.55
N CYS A 148 -15.78 -17.42 18.75
CA CYS A 148 -14.85 -17.60 17.63
C CYS A 148 -15.08 -18.91 16.87
N THR A 149 -15.42 -20.00 17.57
CA THR A 149 -15.67 -21.31 16.94
C THR A 149 -16.98 -21.31 16.16
N ASP A 150 -18.04 -20.73 16.75
CA ASP A 150 -19.36 -20.65 16.13
C ASP A 150 -19.33 -19.78 14.86
N LEU A 151 -18.66 -18.63 14.91
CA LEU A 151 -18.53 -17.73 13.74
C LEU A 151 -17.60 -18.31 12.66
N GLN A 152 -16.58 -19.10 13.04
CA GLN A 152 -15.67 -19.74 12.07
C GLN A 152 -16.41 -20.73 11.16
N ALA A 153 -17.47 -21.37 11.65
CA ALA A 153 -18.30 -22.26 10.83
C ALA A 153 -19.07 -21.51 9.73
N MET A 154 -19.26 -20.19 9.87
CA MET A 154 -20.03 -19.35 8.95
C MET A 154 -19.13 -18.53 8.01
N SER A 155 -18.00 -18.02 8.49
CA SER A 155 -17.10 -17.15 7.73
C SER A 155 -15.64 -17.31 8.17
N GLU A 156 -14.70 -16.93 7.31
CA GLU A 156 -13.27 -16.90 7.64
C GLU A 156 -12.85 -15.61 8.38
N SER A 157 -13.74 -14.62 8.46
CA SER A 157 -13.45 -13.30 9.05
C SER A 157 -14.54 -12.87 10.02
N VAL A 158 -14.14 -12.15 11.06
CA VAL A 158 -15.05 -11.55 12.04
C VAL A 158 -14.79 -10.07 12.16
N THR A 159 -15.84 -9.26 12.14
CA THR A 159 -15.80 -7.85 12.50
C THR A 159 -16.13 -7.73 13.99
N ILE A 160 -15.20 -7.14 14.74
CA ILE A 160 -15.35 -6.86 16.16
C ILE A 160 -15.60 -5.36 16.31
N GLU A 161 -16.80 -5.02 16.77
CA GLU A 161 -17.30 -3.66 16.92
C GLU A 161 -17.54 -3.38 18.41
N ALA A 162 -16.84 -2.41 18.99
CA ALA A 162 -17.04 -1.97 20.37
C ALA A 162 -17.69 -0.58 20.36
N THR A 163 -18.87 -0.48 20.96
CA THR A 163 -19.67 0.75 21.07
C THR A 163 -20.19 0.91 22.49
N LYS A 164 -20.89 2.02 22.76
CA LYS A 164 -21.53 2.26 24.07
C LYS A 164 -22.57 1.17 24.43
N ASP A 165 -23.13 0.49 23.43
CA ASP A 165 -24.14 -0.54 23.63
C ASP A 165 -23.55 -1.92 23.98
N GLY A 166 -22.23 -2.08 23.86
CA GLY A 166 -21.50 -3.32 24.12
C GLY A 166 -20.48 -3.66 23.03
N ILE A 167 -19.96 -4.89 23.09
CA ILE A 167 -19.10 -5.46 22.06
C ILE A 167 -19.89 -6.43 21.19
N LYS A 168 -19.76 -6.29 19.87
CA LYS A 168 -20.45 -7.09 18.88
C LYS A 168 -19.45 -7.78 17.98
N PHE A 169 -19.62 -9.09 17.82
CA PHE A 169 -18.88 -9.93 16.90
C PHE A 169 -19.81 -10.28 15.75
N SER A 170 -19.51 -9.83 14.54
CA SER A 170 -20.33 -10.08 13.36
C SER A 170 -19.51 -10.75 12.27
N CYS A 171 -20.15 -11.61 11.49
CA CYS A 171 -19.56 -12.19 10.30
C CYS A 171 -20.60 -12.24 9.18
N ALA A 172 -20.13 -12.02 7.96
CA ALA A 172 -20.89 -12.28 6.74
C ALA A 172 -20.18 -13.42 6.00
N GLY A 173 -20.94 -14.43 5.60
CA GLY A 173 -20.44 -15.59 4.86
C GLY A 173 -21.51 -16.17 3.95
N ASP A 174 -21.11 -17.10 3.09
CA ASP A 174 -21.96 -17.62 1.99
C ASP A 174 -23.20 -18.37 2.50
N ILE A 175 -23.10 -19.01 3.67
CA ILE A 175 -24.19 -19.75 4.32
C ILE A 175 -25.18 -18.77 5.00
N GLY A 176 -24.73 -17.58 5.37
CA GLY A 176 -25.54 -16.57 6.05
C GLY A 176 -24.72 -15.62 6.93
N ASN A 177 -25.43 -14.71 7.59
CA ASN A 177 -24.83 -13.71 8.48
C ASN A 177 -24.99 -14.15 9.95
N GLY A 178 -23.92 -14.01 10.73
CA GLY A 178 -23.91 -14.29 12.16
C GLY A 178 -23.57 -13.03 12.95
N ALA A 179 -24.22 -12.83 14.10
CA ALA A 179 -23.86 -11.75 15.01
C ALA A 179 -24.11 -12.15 16.46
N VAL A 180 -23.12 -11.91 17.32
CA VAL A 180 -23.20 -12.09 18.78
C VAL A 180 -22.87 -10.76 19.42
N THR A 181 -23.72 -10.29 20.33
CA THR A 181 -23.50 -9.03 21.07
C THR A 181 -23.43 -9.32 22.56
N LEU A 182 -22.34 -8.92 23.19
CA LEU A 182 -22.14 -8.97 24.63
C LEU A 182 -22.24 -7.56 25.20
N ARG A 183 -23.00 -7.44 26.29
CA ARG A 183 -23.13 -6.19 27.05
C ARG A 183 -22.35 -6.32 28.35
N ASN A 184 -22.04 -5.18 28.96
CA ASN A 184 -21.44 -5.15 30.28
C ASN A 184 -22.35 -5.90 31.28
N TYR A 185 -21.78 -6.87 31.99
CA TYR A 185 -22.50 -7.76 32.89
C TYR A 185 -21.66 -8.06 34.12
N GLN A 186 -22.23 -7.85 35.30
CA GLN A 186 -21.57 -8.11 36.58
C GLN A 186 -22.39 -9.09 37.41
N ASN A 187 -21.73 -10.13 37.90
CA ASN A 187 -22.26 -11.13 38.81
C ASN A 187 -21.41 -11.16 40.09
N VAL A 188 -22.02 -10.76 41.20
CA VAL A 188 -21.35 -10.63 42.51
C VAL A 188 -20.95 -11.99 43.10
N GLU A 189 -21.63 -13.08 42.74
CA GLU A 189 -21.32 -14.43 43.26
C GLU A 189 -20.25 -15.15 42.42
N LYS A 190 -20.12 -14.80 41.14
CA LYS A 190 -19.23 -15.47 40.18
C LYS A 190 -18.53 -14.47 39.28
N GLU A 191 -17.54 -13.77 39.84
CA GLU A 191 -16.80 -12.71 39.14
C GLU A 191 -16.11 -13.17 37.85
N HIS A 192 -15.69 -14.44 37.78
CA HIS A 192 -15.08 -15.01 36.57
C HIS A 192 -16.02 -15.00 35.34
N LEU A 193 -17.33 -14.87 35.54
CA LEU A 193 -18.33 -14.79 34.47
C LEU A 193 -18.64 -13.35 34.01
N ASN A 194 -18.04 -12.33 34.63
CA ASN A 194 -18.32 -10.93 34.32
C ASN A 194 -17.84 -10.56 32.91
N VAL A 195 -18.49 -9.59 32.28
CA VAL A 195 -18.03 -8.96 31.04
C VAL A 195 -17.83 -7.49 31.33
N ASP A 196 -16.58 -7.06 31.38
CA ASP A 196 -16.19 -5.69 31.67
C ASP A 196 -15.76 -5.02 30.35
N ILE A 197 -16.36 -3.87 30.03
CA ILE A 197 -16.11 -3.13 28.78
C ILE A 197 -15.71 -1.71 29.16
N GLU A 198 -14.46 -1.35 28.88
CA GLU A 198 -13.93 0.00 28.99
C GLU A 198 -13.79 0.57 27.57
N LEU A 199 -14.49 1.66 27.29
CA LEU A 199 -14.53 2.27 25.97
C LEU A 199 -14.14 3.75 26.07
N THR A 200 -13.05 4.11 25.41
CA THR A 200 -12.61 5.48 25.19
C THR A 200 -13.25 6.04 23.91
N GLU A 201 -13.14 5.30 22.82
CA GLU A 201 -13.72 5.66 21.51
C GLU A 201 -14.29 4.43 20.79
N PRO A 202 -15.35 4.59 19.96
CA PRO A 202 -15.89 3.47 19.19
C PRO A 202 -14.88 2.93 18.18
N VAL A 203 -14.78 1.60 18.09
CA VAL A 203 -13.83 0.91 17.19
C VAL A 203 -14.51 -0.24 16.50
N SER A 204 -14.25 -0.42 15.21
CA SER A 204 -14.79 -1.52 14.39
C SER A 204 -13.72 -2.05 13.45
N LEU A 205 -13.18 -3.22 13.75
CA LEU A 205 -12.07 -3.82 13.02
C LEU A 205 -12.39 -5.26 12.63
N THR A 206 -11.87 -5.69 11.48
CA THR A 206 -12.06 -7.05 10.97
C THR A 206 -10.80 -7.88 11.20
N PHE A 207 -10.95 -9.15 11.59
CA PHE A 207 -9.85 -10.06 11.88
C PHE A 207 -10.09 -11.44 11.26
N SER A 208 -9.01 -12.19 11.11
CA SER A 208 -9.05 -13.58 10.65
C SER A 208 -9.50 -14.51 11.77
N LEU A 209 -10.63 -15.20 11.58
CA LEU A 209 -11.14 -16.17 12.57
C LEU A 209 -10.18 -17.36 12.75
N LYS A 210 -9.42 -17.73 11.72
CA LYS A 210 -8.40 -18.78 11.79
C LYS A 210 -7.36 -18.50 12.90
N TYR A 211 -6.88 -17.26 13.00
CA TYR A 211 -5.90 -16.89 14.03
C TYR A 211 -6.57 -16.77 15.42
N LEU A 212 -7.76 -16.18 15.50
CA LEU A 212 -8.48 -16.07 16.78
C LEU A 212 -8.80 -17.43 17.39
N VAL A 213 -9.21 -18.41 16.59
CA VAL A 213 -9.45 -19.78 17.05
C VAL A 213 -8.15 -20.46 17.53
N ASN A 214 -7.01 -20.16 16.91
CA ASN A 214 -5.71 -20.60 17.43
C ASN A 214 -5.40 -19.95 18.78
N PHE A 215 -5.63 -18.65 18.96
CA PHE A 215 -5.42 -17.98 20.26
C PHE A 215 -6.33 -18.54 21.35
N CYS A 216 -7.54 -18.99 21.01
CA CYS A 216 -8.47 -19.63 21.94
C CYS A 216 -7.95 -20.97 22.51
N LYS A 217 -6.87 -21.54 21.97
CA LYS A 217 -6.19 -22.71 22.56
C LYS A 217 -5.52 -22.38 23.89
N ALA A 218 -5.26 -21.10 24.17
CA ALA A 218 -4.78 -20.62 25.47
C ALA A 218 -5.86 -20.60 26.57
N GLN A 219 -7.13 -20.86 26.24
CA GLN A 219 -8.24 -20.88 27.21
C GLN A 219 -7.94 -21.67 28.50
N PRO A 220 -7.28 -22.84 28.50
CA PRO A 220 -6.97 -23.57 29.73
C PRO A 220 -5.98 -22.89 30.68
N LEU A 221 -5.33 -21.80 30.26
CA LEU A 221 -4.40 -21.01 31.08
C LEU A 221 -5.14 -20.01 31.99
N SER A 222 -6.27 -19.47 31.53
CA SER A 222 -7.00 -18.41 32.23
C SER A 222 -8.51 -18.53 32.01
N ASP A 223 -9.29 -18.35 33.08
CA ASP A 223 -10.75 -18.31 33.00
C ASP A 223 -11.28 -17.04 32.31
N ARG A 224 -10.45 -15.98 32.26
CA ARG A 224 -10.78 -14.70 31.62
C ARG A 224 -9.78 -14.37 30.51
N VAL A 225 -10.27 -13.72 29.46
CA VAL A 225 -9.46 -13.17 28.36
C VAL A 225 -9.67 -11.67 28.29
N LYS A 226 -8.59 -10.92 28.10
CA LYS A 226 -8.60 -9.48 27.88
C LYS A 226 -8.30 -9.20 26.41
N ILE A 227 -9.14 -8.41 25.77
CA ILE A 227 -9.04 -8.04 24.36
C ILE A 227 -8.96 -6.52 24.27
N CYS A 228 -7.90 -6.01 23.64
CA CYS A 228 -7.73 -4.57 23.43
C CYS A 228 -7.73 -4.23 21.94
N LEU A 229 -8.56 -3.25 21.55
CA LEU A 229 -8.77 -2.81 20.19
C LEU A 229 -8.43 -1.33 20.04
N SER A 230 -7.84 -0.96 18.90
CA SER A 230 -7.65 0.43 18.46
C SER A 230 -7.37 0.43 16.95
N ASN A 231 -7.77 1.50 16.26
CA ASN A 231 -7.71 1.56 14.79
C ASN A 231 -6.28 1.56 14.23
N GLU A 232 -5.29 1.97 15.02
CA GLU A 232 -3.91 2.17 14.56
C GLU A 232 -2.94 1.07 15.02
N VAL A 233 -3.37 0.16 15.89
CA VAL A 233 -2.51 -0.87 16.48
C VAL A 233 -3.14 -2.26 16.35
N PRO A 234 -2.33 -3.34 16.31
CA PRO A 234 -2.84 -4.70 16.28
C PRO A 234 -3.76 -5.01 17.46
N LEU A 235 -4.71 -5.92 17.23
CA LEU A 235 -5.53 -6.50 18.28
C LEU A 235 -4.65 -7.21 19.30
N LEU A 236 -4.78 -6.86 20.57
CA LEU A 236 -4.14 -7.59 21.66
C LEU A 236 -5.16 -8.56 22.28
N VAL A 237 -4.79 -9.83 22.38
CA VAL A 237 -5.51 -10.86 23.14
C VAL A 237 -4.58 -11.38 24.23
N GLU A 238 -4.93 -11.12 25.49
CA GLU A 238 -4.12 -11.44 26.67
C GLU A 238 -4.81 -12.50 27.55
N TYR A 239 -4.05 -13.53 27.91
CA TYR A 239 -4.39 -14.52 28.93
C TYR A 239 -3.40 -14.38 30.09
N LEU A 240 -3.92 -14.13 31.28
CA LEU A 240 -3.12 -14.07 32.51
C LEU A 240 -2.88 -15.49 33.02
N ILE A 241 -1.64 -15.84 33.34
CA ILE A 241 -1.30 -17.19 33.80
C ILE A 241 -1.34 -17.22 35.33
N THR A 242 -0.33 -16.62 35.97
CA THR A 242 -0.22 -16.54 37.43
C THR A 242 0.47 -15.23 37.80
N GLY A 243 -0.11 -14.49 38.75
CA GLY A 243 0.43 -13.20 39.19
C GLY A 243 0.52 -12.20 38.04
N THR A 244 1.74 -11.88 37.60
CA THR A 244 2.02 -10.94 36.50
C THR A 244 2.61 -11.62 35.26
N SER A 245 2.61 -12.95 35.23
CA SER A 245 2.97 -13.76 34.05
C SER A 245 1.80 -13.80 33.06
N TYR A 246 2.11 -13.69 31.76
CA TYR A 246 1.09 -13.57 30.72
C TYR A 246 1.45 -14.31 29.44
N LEU A 247 0.41 -14.59 28.65
CA LEU A 247 0.51 -14.97 27.25
C LEU A 247 -0.32 -13.98 26.43
N ARG A 248 0.37 -13.22 25.58
CA ARG A 248 -0.19 -12.18 24.72
C ARG A 248 -0.07 -12.59 23.26
N PHE A 249 -1.15 -12.40 22.53
CA PHE A 249 -1.19 -12.52 21.09
C PHE A 249 -1.52 -11.16 20.49
N TYR A 250 -0.76 -10.77 19.49
CA TYR A 250 -1.05 -9.60 18.67
C TYR A 250 -1.46 -10.06 17.29
N LEU A 251 -2.56 -9.52 16.77
CA LEU A 251 -3.07 -9.86 15.45
C LEU A 251 -3.35 -8.60 14.66
N ALA A 252 -2.68 -8.50 13.51
CA ALA A 252 -2.99 -7.42 12.59
C ALA A 252 -4.45 -7.56 12.10
N PRO A 253 -5.23 -6.46 12.06
CA PRO A 253 -6.55 -6.50 11.46
C PRO A 253 -6.45 -6.94 10.00
N LYS A 254 -7.42 -7.75 9.58
CA LYS A 254 -7.77 -7.89 8.16
C LYS A 254 -8.33 -6.54 7.73
N VAL A 255 -7.44 -5.65 7.33
CA VAL A 255 -7.84 -4.58 6.43
C VAL A 255 -8.34 -5.29 5.17
N ARG A 256 -9.55 -4.99 4.70
CA ARG A 256 -9.98 -5.48 3.38
C ARG A 256 -9.12 -4.76 2.36
N ASP A 257 -7.95 -5.33 2.03
CA ASP A 257 -7.04 -4.83 1.01
C ASP A 257 -6.26 -6.01 0.42
N MET A 258 -6.43 -6.23 -0.88
CA MET A 258 -5.76 -7.29 -1.64
C MET A 258 -4.40 -6.78 -2.18
N ILE A 259 -3.33 -7.55 -1.97
CA ILE A 259 -1.90 -7.21 -2.25
C ILE A 259 -1.40 -8.19 -3.36
N PHE A 260 -0.63 -7.86 -4.41
CA PHE A 260 0.73 -7.29 -4.50
C PHE A 260 1.03 -6.52 -5.79
N SER A 261 2.07 -5.68 -5.72
CA SER A 261 2.58 -4.69 -6.68
C SER A 261 3.99 -5.07 -7.22
N VAL A 262 4.59 -4.21 -8.07
CA VAL A 262 6.00 -4.25 -8.48
C VAL A 262 6.92 -4.44 -7.27
N VAL A 263 7.87 -5.38 -7.35
CA VAL A 263 8.63 -5.90 -6.20
C VAL A 263 9.53 -4.83 -5.54
N SER A 264 10.00 -3.82 -6.28
CA SER A 264 10.80 -2.69 -5.76
C SER A 264 10.58 -1.40 -6.58
N GLY A 265 10.62 -0.24 -5.91
CA GLY A 265 10.30 1.09 -6.47
C GLY A 265 8.92 1.63 -6.06
N HIS A 266 8.69 2.93 -6.24
CA HIS A 266 7.42 3.64 -5.97
C HIS A 266 6.82 4.14 -7.29
N VAL A 267 6.10 3.28 -8.01
CA VAL A 267 5.38 3.62 -9.25
C VAL A 267 4.10 2.78 -9.38
N GLY A 268 3.24 3.13 -10.32
CA GLY A 268 2.01 2.43 -10.67
C GLY A 268 1.07 2.26 -9.48
N ASN A 269 0.44 1.09 -9.40
CA ASN A 269 -0.52 0.77 -8.34
C ASN A 269 0.07 0.89 -6.92
N LYS A 270 1.40 0.85 -6.73
CA LYS A 270 1.99 1.08 -5.39
C LYS A 270 1.78 2.49 -4.88
N ILE A 271 1.89 3.49 -5.76
CA ILE A 271 1.61 4.89 -5.42
C ILE A 271 0.11 5.13 -5.45
N ALA A 272 -0.54 4.70 -6.52
CA ALA A 272 -1.93 5.05 -6.74
C ALA A 272 -2.83 4.54 -5.60
N VAL A 273 -2.68 3.27 -5.23
CA VAL A 273 -3.44 2.67 -4.12
C VAL A 273 -3.11 3.36 -2.80
N PHE A 274 -1.82 3.59 -2.51
CA PHE A 274 -1.40 4.27 -1.28
C PHE A 274 -2.04 5.66 -1.16
N VAL A 275 -2.03 6.45 -2.23
CA VAL A 275 -2.65 7.79 -2.25
C VAL A 275 -4.15 7.70 -2.05
N LEU A 276 -4.84 6.83 -2.80
CA LEU A 276 -6.30 6.64 -2.71
C LEU A 276 -6.72 6.24 -1.29
N GLN A 277 -6.05 5.24 -0.70
CA GLN A 277 -6.33 4.77 0.66
C GLN A 277 -5.97 5.82 1.72
N SER A 278 -4.87 6.55 1.54
CA SER A 278 -4.47 7.63 2.46
C SER A 278 -5.52 8.75 2.55
N LEU A 279 -6.33 8.90 1.49
CA LEU A 279 -7.44 9.84 1.38
C LEU A 279 -8.81 9.21 1.69
N GLY A 280 -8.84 7.99 2.23
CA GLY A 280 -10.06 7.32 2.68
C GLY A 280 -10.88 6.66 1.56
N CYS A 281 -10.31 6.43 0.38
CA CYS A 281 -10.96 5.66 -0.68
C CYS A 281 -10.65 4.17 -0.53
N ASP A 282 -11.67 3.33 -0.66
CA ASP A 282 -11.51 1.89 -0.87
C ASP A 282 -11.08 1.64 -2.32
N ALA A 283 -9.93 1.01 -2.53
CA ALA A 283 -9.27 0.92 -3.83
C ALA A 283 -8.95 -0.53 -4.20
N ALA A 284 -9.63 -1.05 -5.22
CA ALA A 284 -9.28 -2.33 -5.83
C ALA A 284 -8.23 -2.14 -6.93
N ALA A 285 -7.13 -2.89 -6.86
CA ALA A 285 -6.05 -2.82 -7.84
C ALA A 285 -6.05 -4.04 -8.77
N LEU A 286 -6.20 -3.80 -10.07
CA LEU A 286 -5.96 -4.80 -11.11
C LEU A 286 -4.62 -4.47 -11.79
N ASN A 287 -3.62 -5.32 -11.62
CA ASN A 287 -2.31 -5.12 -12.23
C ASN A 287 -2.29 -5.63 -13.68
N THR A 288 -1.77 -4.85 -14.60
CA THR A 288 -1.52 -5.28 -15.99
C THR A 288 -0.12 -5.85 -16.18
N VAL A 289 0.78 -5.59 -15.24
CA VAL A 289 2.16 -6.06 -15.22
C VAL A 289 2.59 -6.39 -13.78
N GLN A 290 3.49 -7.35 -13.65
CA GLN A 290 4.18 -7.66 -12.40
C GLN A 290 5.68 -7.70 -12.66
N PHE A 291 6.35 -6.57 -12.42
CA PHE A 291 7.78 -6.40 -12.67
C PHE A 291 8.59 -6.28 -11.38
N SER A 292 9.91 -6.49 -11.47
CA SER A 292 10.86 -6.30 -10.38
C SER A 292 11.05 -4.83 -10.02
N ASN A 293 10.97 -3.95 -11.01
CA ASN A 293 11.19 -2.50 -10.92
C ASN A 293 10.61 -1.81 -12.16
N HIS A 294 10.48 -0.48 -12.13
CA HIS A 294 9.98 0.29 -13.27
C HIS A 294 10.94 0.26 -14.47
N THR A 295 10.41 0.53 -15.67
CA THR A 295 11.13 0.43 -16.96
C THR A 295 12.24 1.45 -17.16
N GLY A 296 12.35 2.44 -16.27
CA GLY A 296 13.46 3.39 -16.26
C GLY A 296 14.78 2.79 -15.78
N TYR A 297 14.76 1.63 -15.13
CA TYR A 297 15.96 0.86 -14.83
C TYR A 297 16.38 0.01 -16.03
N ARG A 298 17.70 -0.10 -16.29
CA ARG A 298 18.25 -0.84 -17.44
C ARG A 298 17.90 -2.34 -17.45
N GLN A 299 17.68 -2.95 -16.29
CA GLN A 299 17.29 -4.35 -16.16
C GLN A 299 15.93 -4.45 -15.48
N VAL A 300 14.99 -5.11 -16.14
CA VAL A 300 13.64 -5.37 -15.62
C VAL A 300 13.35 -6.85 -15.84
N LYS A 301 12.86 -7.53 -14.81
CA LYS A 301 12.34 -8.90 -14.91
C LYS A 301 10.90 -8.94 -14.44
N GLY A 302 10.13 -9.92 -14.91
CA GLY A 302 8.75 -10.13 -14.49
C GLY A 302 7.83 -10.47 -15.65
N THR A 303 6.53 -10.37 -15.44
CA THR A 303 5.50 -10.83 -16.37
C THR A 303 4.52 -9.72 -16.72
N LYS A 304 4.01 -9.76 -17.95
CA LYS A 304 2.84 -8.99 -18.38
C LYS A 304 1.64 -9.91 -18.25
N LEU A 305 0.54 -9.46 -17.65
CA LEU A 305 -0.68 -10.27 -17.62
C LEU A 305 -1.27 -10.37 -19.02
N ALA A 306 -1.74 -11.56 -19.38
CA ALA A 306 -2.48 -11.75 -20.61
C ALA A 306 -3.85 -11.06 -20.52
N ALA A 307 -4.38 -10.62 -21.66
CA ALA A 307 -5.71 -9.99 -21.73
C ALA A 307 -6.83 -10.90 -21.19
N GLN A 308 -6.68 -12.22 -21.37
CA GLN A 308 -7.61 -13.20 -20.82
C GLN A 308 -7.57 -13.19 -19.28
N GLU A 309 -6.39 -13.15 -18.67
CA GLU A 309 -6.27 -13.10 -17.19
C GLU A 309 -6.90 -11.82 -16.62
N ILE A 310 -6.75 -10.68 -17.30
CA ILE A 310 -7.45 -9.42 -16.93
C ILE A 310 -8.97 -9.62 -16.96
N THR A 311 -9.46 -10.30 -18.00
CA THR A 311 -10.89 -10.58 -18.18
C THR A 311 -11.40 -11.57 -17.12
N ASP A 312 -10.63 -12.63 -16.84
CA ASP A 312 -10.99 -13.66 -15.85
C ASP A 312 -11.06 -13.07 -14.43
N LEU A 313 -10.14 -12.16 -14.08
CA LEU A 313 -10.18 -11.44 -12.81
C LEU A 313 -11.43 -10.56 -12.71
N TRP A 314 -11.76 -9.83 -13.78
CA TRP A 314 -12.99 -9.01 -13.82
C TRP A 314 -14.25 -9.88 -13.73
N ASP A 315 -14.30 -10.99 -14.44
CA ASP A 315 -15.41 -11.93 -14.37
C ASP A 315 -15.53 -12.57 -12.98
N GLY A 316 -14.41 -12.86 -12.31
CA GLY A 316 -14.38 -13.30 -10.91
C GLY A 316 -14.93 -12.25 -9.94
N LEU A 317 -14.60 -10.96 -10.14
CA LEU A 317 -15.18 -9.87 -9.35
C LEU A 317 -16.70 -9.80 -9.53
N LYS A 318 -17.19 -9.88 -10.78
CA LYS A 318 -18.64 -9.92 -11.07
C LYS A 318 -19.34 -11.11 -10.42
N GLN A 319 -18.76 -12.31 -10.52
CA GLN A 319 -19.30 -13.53 -9.92
C GLN A 319 -19.36 -13.44 -8.38
N SER A 320 -18.47 -12.64 -7.79
CA SER A 320 -18.41 -12.40 -6.34
C SER A 320 -19.21 -11.17 -5.89
N HIS A 321 -19.93 -10.49 -6.80
CA HIS A 321 -20.63 -9.23 -6.54
C HIS A 321 -19.71 -8.11 -6.00
N LEU A 322 -18.46 -8.08 -6.48
CA LEU A 322 -17.43 -7.09 -6.14
C LEU A 322 -17.14 -6.12 -7.29
N ASP A 323 -18.08 -5.98 -8.23
CA ASP A 323 -17.96 -5.21 -9.47
C ASP A 323 -18.58 -3.79 -9.38
N SER A 324 -18.99 -3.35 -8.18
CA SER A 324 -19.56 -2.02 -7.96
C SER A 324 -18.46 -0.99 -7.65
N PHE A 325 -18.15 -0.13 -8.63
CA PHE A 325 -17.15 0.92 -8.50
C PHE A 325 -17.71 2.28 -8.92
N ASP A 326 -17.43 3.33 -8.13
CA ASP A 326 -17.81 4.72 -8.46
C ASP A 326 -16.79 5.42 -9.36
N MET A 327 -15.54 4.96 -9.36
CA MET A 327 -14.48 5.53 -10.18
C MET A 327 -13.51 4.45 -10.63
N MET A 328 -12.88 4.68 -11.77
CA MET A 328 -11.80 3.84 -12.29
C MET A 328 -10.61 4.72 -12.65
N LEU A 329 -9.41 4.27 -12.27
CA LEU A 329 -8.15 4.83 -12.74
C LEU A 329 -7.44 3.76 -13.58
N SER A 330 -7.15 4.08 -14.84
CA SER A 330 -6.30 3.23 -15.68
C SER A 330 -4.99 3.95 -15.99
N GLY A 331 -3.89 3.20 -15.90
CA GLY A 331 -2.52 3.68 -16.15
C GLY A 331 -1.81 2.82 -17.19
N TYR A 332 -0.52 2.58 -16.96
CA TYR A 332 0.35 1.81 -17.86
C TYR A 332 -0.19 0.42 -18.25
N VAL A 333 -0.35 0.20 -19.56
CA VAL A 333 -0.68 -1.10 -20.16
C VAL A 333 0.22 -1.36 -21.37
N PRO A 334 1.10 -2.38 -21.35
CA PRO A 334 2.18 -2.50 -22.33
C PRO A 334 1.79 -3.11 -23.68
N GLY A 335 0.54 -3.53 -23.89
CA GLY A 335 0.11 -4.23 -25.10
C GLY A 335 -1.37 -4.00 -25.44
N ALA A 336 -1.69 -3.97 -26.73
CA ALA A 336 -3.01 -3.59 -27.24
C ALA A 336 -4.15 -4.46 -26.70
N ALA A 337 -3.98 -5.78 -26.67
CA ALA A 337 -5.00 -6.69 -26.13
C ALA A 337 -5.33 -6.41 -24.66
N GLY A 338 -4.35 -6.00 -23.86
CA GLY A 338 -4.57 -5.59 -22.47
C GLY A 338 -5.34 -4.27 -22.39
N VAL A 339 -5.02 -3.31 -23.26
CA VAL A 339 -5.74 -2.03 -23.36
C VAL A 339 -7.21 -2.27 -23.74
N GLU A 340 -7.48 -3.15 -24.69
CA GLU A 340 -8.84 -3.56 -25.07
C GLU A 340 -9.60 -4.22 -23.93
N ALA A 341 -8.95 -5.10 -23.14
CA ALA A 341 -9.55 -5.73 -21.98
C ALA A 341 -9.90 -4.71 -20.89
N VAL A 342 -8.98 -3.81 -20.54
CA VAL A 342 -9.23 -2.70 -19.59
C VAL A 342 -10.36 -1.79 -20.11
N GLY A 343 -10.37 -1.49 -21.41
CA GLY A 343 -11.42 -0.71 -22.05
C GLY A 343 -12.79 -1.39 -21.98
N ARG A 344 -12.85 -2.74 -22.07
CA ARG A 344 -14.10 -3.49 -21.88
C ARG A 344 -14.66 -3.32 -20.47
N ILE A 345 -13.80 -3.43 -19.45
CA ILE A 345 -14.18 -3.22 -18.05
C ILE A 345 -14.77 -1.81 -17.86
N ALA A 346 -14.07 -0.78 -18.35
CA ALA A 346 -14.54 0.60 -18.25
C ALA A 346 -15.91 0.81 -18.93
N LYS A 347 -16.14 0.18 -20.08
CA LYS A 347 -17.43 0.23 -20.79
C LYS A 347 -18.54 -0.48 -20.04
N GLU A 348 -18.27 -1.65 -19.45
CA GLU A 348 -19.24 -2.38 -18.62
C GLU A 348 -19.65 -1.53 -17.40
N LEU A 349 -18.68 -0.97 -16.67
CA LEU A 349 -18.92 -0.07 -15.54
C LEU A 349 -19.74 1.17 -15.92
N LYS A 350 -19.36 1.81 -17.03
CA LYS A 350 -20.09 2.98 -17.55
C LYS A 350 -21.51 2.64 -17.98
N THR A 351 -21.71 1.45 -18.55
CA THR A 351 -23.05 0.95 -18.93
C THR A 351 -23.90 0.66 -17.70
N ALA A 352 -23.33 0.04 -16.66
CA ALA A 352 -24.02 -0.23 -15.39
C ALA A 352 -24.44 1.09 -14.70
N ALA A 353 -23.61 2.12 -14.79
CA ALA A 353 -23.88 3.45 -14.24
C ALA A 353 -24.83 4.33 -15.08
N ALA A 354 -25.25 3.88 -16.28
CA ALA A 354 -26.03 4.71 -17.20
C ALA A 354 -27.39 5.16 -16.63
N SER A 355 -27.95 4.40 -15.68
CA SER A 355 -29.21 4.74 -15.00
C SER A 355 -29.10 5.86 -13.97
N LYS A 356 -27.88 6.18 -13.51
CA LYS A 356 -27.59 7.19 -12.50
C LYS A 356 -26.41 8.08 -12.96
N PRO A 357 -26.67 9.11 -13.78
CA PRO A 357 -25.62 9.98 -14.29
C PRO A 357 -24.74 10.55 -13.16
N GLY A 358 -23.42 10.52 -13.37
CA GLY A 358 -22.44 10.96 -12.39
C GLY A 358 -22.06 9.93 -11.31
N SER A 359 -22.63 8.71 -11.32
CA SER A 359 -22.27 7.65 -10.37
C SER A 359 -21.03 6.84 -10.74
N PHE A 360 -20.51 6.98 -11.96
CA PHE A 360 -19.24 6.39 -12.37
C PHE A 360 -18.39 7.42 -13.12
N PHE A 361 -17.09 7.45 -12.84
CA PHE A 361 -16.15 8.37 -13.49
C PHE A 361 -14.81 7.68 -13.80
N TRP A 362 -14.41 7.68 -15.06
CA TRP A 362 -13.16 7.06 -15.51
C TRP A 362 -12.06 8.11 -15.77
N VAL A 363 -10.97 8.01 -15.00
CA VAL A 363 -9.71 8.70 -15.21
C VAL A 363 -8.74 7.79 -15.97
N LEU A 364 -8.27 8.25 -17.13
CA LEU A 364 -7.36 7.51 -18.01
C LEU A 364 -6.02 8.27 -18.13
N ASP A 365 -4.97 7.70 -17.55
CA ASP A 365 -3.59 8.07 -17.81
C ASP A 365 -3.01 7.07 -18.83
N PRO A 366 -2.71 7.49 -20.08
CA PRO A 366 -2.32 6.55 -21.12
C PRO A 366 -0.93 5.93 -20.91
N VAL A 367 -0.01 6.64 -20.24
CA VAL A 367 1.38 6.22 -19.92
C VAL A 367 2.06 5.48 -21.10
N MET A 368 2.07 6.10 -22.27
CA MET A 368 2.62 5.53 -23.50
C MET A 368 4.09 5.89 -23.71
N GLY A 369 4.56 7.01 -23.17
CA GLY A 369 5.93 7.47 -23.39
C GLY A 369 6.22 8.86 -22.83
N ASP A 370 7.50 9.23 -22.78
CA ASP A 370 7.95 10.58 -22.43
C ASP A 370 9.24 10.93 -23.20
N ASN A 371 9.63 12.21 -23.18
CA ASN A 371 10.93 12.69 -23.67
C ASN A 371 11.30 12.17 -25.08
N GLY A 372 10.33 12.09 -25.99
CA GLY A 372 10.57 11.64 -27.36
C GLY A 372 10.57 10.11 -27.55
N LYS A 373 10.28 9.32 -26.51
CA LYS A 373 10.38 7.85 -26.52
C LYS A 373 9.08 7.18 -26.09
N ILE A 374 8.64 6.23 -26.90
CA ILE A 374 7.50 5.36 -26.57
C ILE A 374 7.98 4.14 -25.76
N TYR A 375 7.22 3.76 -24.73
CA TYR A 375 7.52 2.64 -23.83
C TYR A 375 6.67 1.39 -24.11
N VAL A 376 5.63 1.54 -24.91
CA VAL A 376 4.63 0.52 -25.22
C VAL A 376 4.82 -0.05 -26.63
N ALA A 377 4.16 -1.19 -26.91
CA ALA A 377 4.15 -1.77 -28.24
C ALA A 377 3.46 -0.85 -29.26
N GLU A 378 3.81 -0.98 -30.55
CA GLU A 378 3.35 -0.06 -31.61
C GLU A 378 1.82 -0.06 -31.78
N ASP A 379 1.17 -1.18 -31.45
CA ASP A 379 -0.26 -1.40 -31.56
C ASP A 379 -1.08 -0.80 -30.39
N VAL A 380 -0.42 -0.34 -29.33
CA VAL A 380 -1.09 0.27 -28.15
C VAL A 380 -1.70 1.62 -28.47
N VAL A 381 -1.03 2.46 -29.28
CA VAL A 381 -1.53 3.80 -29.61
C VAL A 381 -2.88 3.73 -30.35
N PRO A 382 -3.03 2.92 -31.43
CA PRO A 382 -4.33 2.70 -32.05
C PRO A 382 -5.41 2.16 -31.10
N ALA A 383 -5.04 1.25 -30.19
CA ALA A 383 -5.97 0.70 -29.21
C ALA A 383 -6.51 1.80 -28.29
N TYR A 384 -5.65 2.68 -27.75
CA TYR A 384 -6.09 3.83 -26.96
C TYR A 384 -6.92 4.82 -27.76
N GLN A 385 -6.54 5.15 -29.00
CA GLN A 385 -7.34 6.03 -29.86
C GLN A 385 -8.78 5.50 -30.07
N SER A 386 -8.95 4.17 -30.09
CA SER A 386 -10.28 3.54 -30.18
C SER A 386 -11.08 3.55 -28.87
N LEU A 387 -10.46 3.82 -27.72
CA LEU A 387 -11.09 3.72 -26.40
C LEU A 387 -11.25 5.06 -25.69
N ILE A 388 -10.38 6.02 -25.96
CA ILE A 388 -10.24 7.26 -25.19
C ILE A 388 -11.54 8.08 -25.14
N HIS A 389 -12.39 7.99 -26.17
CA HIS A 389 -13.69 8.67 -26.22
C HIS A 389 -14.71 8.18 -25.18
N HIS A 390 -14.43 7.06 -24.50
CA HIS A 390 -15.24 6.57 -23.39
C HIS A 390 -14.78 7.09 -22.03
N ALA A 391 -13.57 7.68 -21.91
CA ALA A 391 -13.06 8.23 -20.67
C ALA A 391 -13.77 9.55 -20.29
N ASP A 392 -13.82 9.84 -18.99
CA ASP A 392 -14.39 11.09 -18.47
C ASP A 392 -13.31 12.16 -18.29
N LEU A 393 -12.11 11.74 -17.90
CA LEU A 393 -10.91 12.56 -17.80
C LEU A 393 -9.70 11.82 -18.36
N ILE A 394 -8.88 12.50 -19.16
CA ILE A 394 -7.58 11.97 -19.59
C ILE A 394 -6.43 12.82 -19.04
N LEU A 395 -5.31 12.17 -18.74
CA LEU A 395 -4.15 12.77 -18.09
C LEU A 395 -2.83 12.65 -18.90
N PRO A 396 -2.82 12.90 -20.22
CA PRO A 396 -1.60 12.73 -21.01
C PRO A 396 -0.50 13.71 -20.56
N ASN A 397 0.76 13.34 -20.73
CA ASN A 397 1.84 14.32 -20.75
C ASN A 397 1.93 15.03 -22.12
N GLN A 398 2.78 16.07 -22.25
CA GLN A 398 2.93 16.80 -23.53
C GLN A 398 3.28 15.88 -24.70
N PHE A 399 4.17 14.90 -24.50
CA PHE A 399 4.60 13.96 -25.53
C PHE A 399 3.45 13.06 -25.99
N GLU A 400 2.60 12.57 -25.09
CA GLU A 400 1.47 11.72 -25.44
C GLU A 400 0.35 12.49 -26.14
N ALA A 401 0.21 13.78 -25.83
CA ALA A 401 -0.77 14.66 -26.43
C ALA A 401 -0.40 15.10 -27.86
N GLU A 402 0.88 15.20 -28.20
CA GLU A 402 1.37 15.80 -29.45
C GLU A 402 1.26 14.88 -30.68
N TYR A 403 2.07 15.14 -31.71
CA TYR A 403 2.29 14.30 -32.90
C TYR A 403 3.79 14.09 -33.07
N VAL A 404 4.23 12.83 -33.21
CA VAL A 404 5.66 12.52 -33.32
C VAL A 404 5.94 11.77 -34.61
N PHE A 405 6.46 12.50 -35.59
CA PHE A 405 7.16 11.88 -36.72
C PHE A 405 8.50 11.35 -36.22
N SER A 406 8.78 10.06 -36.33
CA SER A 406 10.12 9.51 -36.02
C SER A 406 11.08 9.80 -37.18
N PRO A 407 12.14 10.61 -37.02
CA PRO A 407 13.15 10.84 -38.04
C PRO A 407 14.41 10.03 -37.70
N PHE A 408 14.40 8.72 -37.96
CA PHE A 408 15.64 7.92 -38.01
C PHE A 408 15.66 7.07 -39.28
N ALA A 409 16.00 7.71 -40.39
CA ALA A 409 16.74 7.08 -41.47
C ALA A 409 18.22 7.42 -41.25
N PHE A 410 19.05 6.43 -40.92
CA PHE A 410 20.51 6.61 -40.92
C PHE A 410 21.00 6.93 -42.35
N PRO A 411 22.02 7.79 -42.53
CA PRO A 411 22.66 7.96 -43.83
C PRO A 411 23.47 6.70 -44.20
N PRO A 412 23.64 6.37 -45.50
CA PRO A 412 24.39 5.19 -45.90
C PRO A 412 25.88 5.41 -45.64
N CYS A 413 26.41 4.81 -44.57
CA CYS A 413 27.85 4.59 -44.45
C CYS A 413 28.23 3.37 -45.28
N HIS A 414 29.06 3.61 -46.29
CA HIS A 414 29.79 2.59 -47.03
C HIS A 414 30.49 1.62 -46.07
N ILE A 415 30.10 0.35 -46.06
CA ILE A 415 30.99 -0.82 -45.94
C ILE A 415 30.27 -1.99 -46.60
N SER A 416 30.96 -2.54 -47.61
CA SER A 416 30.62 -3.72 -48.36
C SER A 416 30.54 -4.95 -47.46
N CYS A 417 29.43 -5.70 -47.55
CA CYS A 417 29.40 -7.14 -47.32
C CYS A 417 28.29 -7.76 -48.18
N ALA A 418 28.70 -8.33 -49.30
CA ALA A 418 27.87 -9.14 -50.18
C ALA A 418 27.66 -10.53 -49.55
N PHE A 419 26.41 -11.00 -49.44
CA PHE A 419 26.08 -12.43 -49.53
C PHE A 419 24.67 -12.63 -50.08
N HIS A 420 24.56 -13.65 -50.93
CA HIS A 420 23.49 -13.98 -51.87
C HIS A 420 22.20 -14.50 -51.23
N GLY A 421 21.06 -14.29 -51.92
CA GLY A 421 19.95 -15.27 -51.96
C GLY A 421 18.53 -14.72 -51.81
N ASN A 422 17.82 -14.59 -52.94
CA ASN A 422 16.36 -14.60 -53.15
C ASN A 422 15.39 -14.41 -51.96
N SER A 423 14.54 -13.37 -52.00
CA SER A 423 13.10 -13.48 -52.37
C SER A 423 12.22 -12.35 -51.79
N VAL A 424 11.29 -11.88 -52.63
CA VAL A 424 10.05 -11.13 -52.38
C VAL A 424 10.11 -9.72 -51.74
N LEU A 425 9.86 -8.74 -52.61
CA LEU A 425 9.39 -7.39 -52.29
C LEU A 425 8.15 -7.41 -51.39
N THR A 426 8.30 -7.01 -50.13
CA THR A 426 7.22 -6.39 -49.35
C THR A 426 7.62 -4.94 -49.08
N GLN A 427 6.94 -4.00 -49.75
CA GLN A 427 7.03 -2.58 -49.45
C GLN A 427 6.50 -2.35 -48.04
N GLY A 428 7.40 -2.27 -47.07
CA GLY A 428 7.09 -1.86 -45.71
C GLY A 428 6.77 -0.36 -45.67
N ILE A 429 5.48 -0.02 -45.61
CA ILE A 429 5.03 1.29 -45.13
C ILE A 429 5.37 1.34 -43.64
N ARG A 430 6.47 2.00 -43.27
CA ARG A 430 6.82 2.25 -41.86
C ARG A 430 5.81 3.23 -41.28
N ALA A 431 5.14 2.83 -40.19
CA ALA A 431 4.10 3.61 -39.53
C ALA A 431 4.68 4.92 -38.96
N ALA A 432 4.08 6.04 -39.34
CA ALA A 432 4.29 7.33 -38.70
C ALA A 432 3.37 7.43 -37.47
N TYR A 433 3.93 7.61 -36.27
CA TYR A 433 3.15 7.66 -35.04
C TYR A 433 2.34 8.96 -34.97
N ARG A 434 1.01 8.84 -35.03
CA ARG A 434 0.07 9.91 -34.65
C ARG A 434 -0.21 9.77 -33.16
N LEU A 435 0.42 10.58 -32.32
CA LEU A 435 0.03 10.67 -30.91
C LEU A 435 -1.27 11.49 -30.79
N LEU A 436 -1.93 11.46 -29.63
CA LEU A 436 -3.40 11.52 -29.51
C LEU A 436 -4.08 12.62 -30.34
N SER A 437 -3.60 13.87 -30.27
CA SER A 437 -4.23 14.99 -31.00
C SER A 437 -3.82 15.07 -32.48
N GLY A 438 -2.68 14.48 -32.85
CA GLY A 438 -2.09 14.67 -34.16
C GLY A 438 -1.54 16.09 -34.42
N VAL A 439 -1.41 16.93 -33.39
CA VAL A 439 -0.88 18.30 -33.46
C VAL A 439 0.50 18.36 -32.78
N SER A 440 1.49 18.94 -33.44
CA SER A 440 2.80 19.20 -32.81
C SER A 440 2.71 20.40 -31.87
N ILE A 441 3.10 20.21 -30.61
CA ILE A 441 2.95 21.21 -29.54
C ILE A 441 4.29 21.96 -29.37
N THR A 442 4.40 23.13 -30.00
CA THR A 442 5.61 23.97 -30.01
C THR A 442 5.43 25.30 -29.26
N ASP A 443 4.19 25.73 -29.06
CA ASP A 443 3.80 26.98 -28.40
C ASP A 443 2.39 26.89 -27.80
N SER A 444 1.98 27.93 -27.07
CA SER A 444 0.66 28.00 -26.42
C SER A 444 -0.53 27.86 -27.38
N ALA A 445 -0.43 28.35 -28.62
CA ALA A 445 -1.52 28.27 -29.59
C ALA A 445 -1.65 26.86 -30.19
N SER A 446 -0.53 26.20 -30.42
CA SER A 446 -0.50 24.79 -30.84
C SER A 446 -1.01 23.84 -29.74
N LEU A 447 -0.75 24.17 -28.47
CA LEU A 447 -1.29 23.45 -27.30
C LEU A 447 -2.82 23.58 -27.21
N GLU A 448 -3.34 24.80 -27.35
CA GLU A 448 -4.78 25.05 -27.40
C GLU A 448 -5.44 24.28 -28.53
N ARG A 449 -4.85 24.30 -29.73
CA ARG A 449 -5.34 23.52 -30.88
C ARG A 449 -5.30 22.01 -30.63
N ALA A 450 -4.26 21.50 -29.98
CA ALA A 450 -4.18 20.09 -29.63
C ALA A 450 -5.33 19.67 -28.71
N ILE A 451 -5.62 20.49 -27.69
CA ILE A 451 -6.74 20.27 -26.75
C ILE A 451 -8.10 20.38 -27.46
N GLU A 452 -8.27 21.36 -28.34
CA GLU A 452 -9.47 21.51 -29.18
C GLU A 452 -9.73 20.24 -30.01
N VAL A 453 -8.70 19.74 -30.71
CA VAL A 453 -8.80 18.50 -31.50
C VAL A 453 -9.16 17.30 -30.63
N LEU A 454 -8.62 17.21 -29.41
CA LEU A 454 -8.95 16.12 -28.48
C LEU A 454 -10.42 16.17 -28.03
N HIS A 455 -10.94 17.35 -27.69
CA HIS A 455 -12.36 17.51 -27.36
C HIS A 455 -13.27 17.20 -28.55
N ASP A 456 -12.93 17.69 -29.74
CA ASP A 456 -13.75 17.55 -30.94
C ASP A 456 -13.77 16.11 -31.46
N THR A 457 -12.60 15.48 -31.57
CA THR A 457 -12.43 14.15 -32.17
C THR A 457 -12.95 13.05 -31.26
N TYR A 458 -12.65 13.15 -29.95
CA TYR A 458 -12.95 12.09 -28.99
C TYR A 458 -14.12 12.42 -28.06
N ASN A 459 -14.74 13.60 -28.17
CA ASN A 459 -15.85 14.03 -27.30
C ASN A 459 -15.47 14.00 -25.80
N LEU A 460 -14.20 14.25 -25.49
CA LEU A 460 -13.66 14.15 -24.14
C LEU A 460 -14.24 15.23 -23.23
N PRO A 461 -14.80 14.88 -22.06
CA PRO A 461 -15.34 15.87 -21.12
C PRO A 461 -14.23 16.74 -20.51
N HIS A 462 -13.19 16.09 -19.99
CA HIS A 462 -12.10 16.72 -19.27
C HIS A 462 -10.74 16.25 -19.79
N ILE A 463 -9.79 17.18 -19.89
CA ILE A 463 -8.41 16.92 -20.30
C ILE A 463 -7.49 17.67 -19.34
N VAL A 464 -6.45 17.02 -18.84
CA VAL A 464 -5.35 17.68 -18.13
C VAL A 464 -4.03 17.21 -18.69
N ILE A 465 -3.28 18.12 -19.29
CA ILE A 465 -1.91 17.88 -19.73
C ILE A 465 -1.00 18.10 -18.51
N THR A 466 -0.42 17.01 -18.02
CA THR A 466 0.21 16.94 -16.69
C THR A 466 1.56 17.64 -16.59
N SER A 467 2.26 17.80 -17.71
CA SER A 467 3.56 18.45 -17.78
C SER A 467 3.77 19.15 -19.12
N VAL A 468 3.82 20.47 -19.09
CA VAL A 468 4.09 21.34 -20.25
C VAL A 468 5.30 22.22 -19.94
N SER A 469 6.36 22.06 -20.72
CA SER A 469 7.64 22.78 -20.53
C SER A 469 7.71 24.09 -21.35
N LEU A 470 6.61 24.50 -21.97
CA LEU A 470 6.53 25.72 -22.77
C LEU A 470 6.21 26.94 -21.92
N PRO A 471 6.71 28.14 -22.28
CA PRO A 471 6.29 29.39 -21.64
C PRO A 471 4.84 29.70 -22.03
N ILE A 472 3.92 29.52 -21.09
CA ILE A 472 2.49 29.80 -21.28
C ILE A 472 2.20 31.25 -20.86
N ARG A 473 1.45 31.98 -21.68
CA ARG A 473 1.03 33.36 -21.36
C ARG A 473 -0.24 33.31 -20.53
N SER A 474 -0.21 33.89 -19.33
CA SER A 474 -1.39 34.07 -18.49
C SER A 474 -2.04 35.43 -18.71
N ALA A 475 -3.37 35.51 -18.58
CA ALA A 475 -4.14 36.75 -18.66
C ALA A 475 -3.70 37.83 -17.64
N SER A 476 -2.99 37.48 -16.58
CA SER A 476 -2.43 38.41 -15.58
C SER A 476 -1.19 39.19 -16.08
N GLN A 477 -0.60 38.80 -17.21
CA GLN A 477 0.55 39.47 -17.83
C GLN A 477 0.12 40.35 -19.01
N THR A 478 -0.56 41.46 -18.73
CA THR A 478 -0.69 42.56 -19.70
C THR A 478 0.55 43.47 -19.61
N PRO A 479 1.18 43.88 -20.73
CA PRO A 479 2.31 44.78 -20.68
C PRO A 479 1.80 46.18 -20.32
N SER A 480 1.95 46.61 -19.07
CA SER A 480 1.78 48.01 -18.71
C SER A 480 2.89 48.83 -19.37
N SER A 481 2.57 49.48 -20.48
CA SER A 481 3.42 50.46 -21.12
C SER A 481 3.73 51.61 -20.16
N THR A 482 5.03 51.93 -19.99
CA THR A 482 5.67 53.25 -19.77
C THR A 482 6.76 53.26 -18.69
N ARG A 483 7.99 52.80 -19.05
CA ARG A 483 9.25 53.52 -18.73
C ARG A 483 10.46 52.81 -19.35
N PRO A 484 11.45 53.54 -19.91
CA PRO A 484 12.70 52.92 -20.34
C PRO A 484 13.53 52.51 -19.11
N ALA A 485 14.03 51.28 -19.11
CA ALA A 485 14.87 50.73 -18.05
C ALA A 485 16.28 51.32 -18.07
N SER A 486 16.76 51.76 -16.91
CA SER A 486 18.16 52.05 -16.64
C SER A 486 18.98 50.75 -16.50
N PRO A 487 20.23 50.69 -17.00
CA PRO A 487 21.00 49.45 -17.08
C PRO A 487 21.86 49.27 -15.82
N THR A 488 21.27 48.80 -14.72
CA THR A 488 22.03 48.24 -13.59
C THR A 488 21.06 47.59 -12.61
N GLN A 489 20.73 46.33 -12.85
CA GLN A 489 20.39 45.37 -11.81
C GLN A 489 20.53 43.98 -12.42
N SER A 490 21.50 43.23 -11.91
CA SER A 490 21.72 41.82 -12.19
C SER A 490 20.42 41.04 -11.93
N GLN A 491 19.80 40.54 -13.00
CA GLN A 491 18.66 39.63 -12.91
C GLN A 491 19.07 38.40 -12.09
N ALA A 492 18.35 38.13 -11.00
CA ALA A 492 18.45 36.86 -10.29
C ALA A 492 18.13 35.72 -11.27
N PRO A 493 18.80 34.55 -11.18
CA PRO A 493 18.51 33.44 -12.08
C PRO A 493 17.06 33.01 -11.91
N THR A 494 16.25 33.19 -12.96
CA THR A 494 14.85 32.74 -13.00
C THR A 494 14.83 31.22 -12.94
N MET A 495 14.30 30.66 -11.85
CA MET A 495 14.09 29.21 -11.70
C MET A 495 13.26 28.69 -12.90
N PRO A 496 13.61 27.53 -13.48
CA PRO A 496 12.80 26.93 -14.54
C PRO A 496 11.41 26.57 -14.01
N THR A 497 10.38 26.91 -14.78
CA THR A 497 8.97 26.63 -14.45
C THR A 497 8.37 25.62 -15.42
N MET A 498 7.42 24.84 -14.94
CA MET A 498 6.59 23.94 -15.74
C MET A 498 5.13 24.28 -15.47
N SER A 499 4.24 23.89 -16.39
CA SER A 499 2.82 24.15 -16.25
C SER A 499 2.00 22.88 -16.39
N VAL A 500 0.89 22.83 -15.65
CA VAL A 500 -0.25 21.95 -15.94
C VAL A 500 -1.26 22.77 -16.72
N VAL A 501 -1.86 22.18 -17.75
CA VAL A 501 -2.94 22.81 -18.54
C VAL A 501 -4.15 21.91 -18.53
N GLY A 502 -5.28 22.43 -18.05
CA GLY A 502 -6.54 21.70 -18.01
C GLY A 502 -7.61 22.34 -18.87
N SER A 503 -8.56 21.53 -19.32
CA SER A 503 -9.74 21.98 -20.05
C SER A 503 -10.95 21.10 -19.76
N THR A 504 -12.08 21.76 -19.52
CA THR A 504 -13.40 21.11 -19.53
C THR A 504 -14.19 21.65 -20.71
N ARG A 505 -14.70 20.77 -21.57
CA ARG A 505 -15.45 21.25 -22.74
C ARG A 505 -16.79 21.91 -22.35
N THR A 506 -17.27 22.78 -23.21
CA THR A 506 -18.66 23.26 -23.22
C THR A 506 -19.60 22.27 -23.93
N SER A 507 -20.90 22.56 -23.93
CA SER A 507 -21.91 21.81 -24.67
C SER A 507 -21.64 21.77 -26.18
N ASP A 508 -21.05 22.83 -26.75
CA ASP A 508 -20.61 22.92 -28.16
C ASP A 508 -19.17 22.42 -28.40
N ARG A 509 -18.60 21.68 -27.43
CA ARG A 509 -17.26 21.06 -27.46
C ARG A 509 -16.07 22.01 -27.47
N LYS A 510 -16.29 23.32 -27.28
CA LYS A 510 -15.19 24.28 -27.16
C LYS A 510 -14.41 24.09 -25.85
N PRO A 511 -13.08 24.28 -25.87
CA PRO A 511 -12.26 24.15 -24.69
C PRO A 511 -12.45 25.32 -23.70
N ARG A 512 -12.38 25.03 -22.40
CA ARG A 512 -12.33 26.03 -21.31
C ARG A 512 -11.01 25.89 -20.58
N LEU A 513 -10.00 26.58 -21.09
CA LEU A 513 -8.60 26.38 -20.71
C LEU A 513 -8.24 27.12 -19.43
N PHE A 514 -7.52 26.42 -18.56
CA PHE A 514 -6.80 27.01 -17.44
C PHE A 514 -5.38 26.46 -17.39
N THR A 515 -4.47 27.21 -16.78
CA THR A 515 -3.09 26.80 -16.55
C THR A 515 -2.70 27.04 -15.10
N ILE A 516 -1.84 26.17 -14.56
CA ILE A 516 -1.20 26.35 -13.24
C ILE A 516 0.30 26.25 -13.47
N GLN A 517 1.03 27.34 -13.24
CA GLN A 517 2.48 27.40 -13.40
C GLN A 517 3.16 27.22 -12.04
N PHE A 518 4.23 26.41 -12.01
CA PHE A 518 4.95 26.07 -10.78
C PHE A 518 6.46 25.85 -11.05
N PRO A 519 7.32 26.00 -10.03
CA PRO A 519 8.76 25.79 -10.19
C PRO A 519 9.10 24.30 -10.36
N VAL A 520 10.15 24.03 -11.13
CA VAL A 520 10.71 22.69 -11.32
C VAL A 520 11.85 22.47 -10.33
N PHE A 521 11.78 21.35 -9.60
CA PHE A 521 12.90 20.90 -8.76
C PHE A 521 14.02 20.33 -9.62
N ASN A 522 15.28 20.63 -9.27
CA ASN A 522 16.45 20.08 -9.96
C ASN A 522 16.76 18.64 -9.48
N ALA A 523 15.79 17.74 -9.61
CA ALA A 523 15.89 16.33 -9.29
C ALA A 523 14.96 15.51 -10.20
N TYR A 524 15.36 14.29 -10.55
CA TYR A 524 14.51 13.36 -11.29
C TYR A 524 13.69 12.54 -10.32
N PHE A 525 12.37 12.60 -10.44
CA PHE A 525 11.45 11.82 -9.59
C PHE A 525 10.74 10.75 -10.42
N SER A 526 10.65 9.55 -9.87
CA SER A 526 9.87 8.46 -10.44
C SER A 526 8.50 8.40 -9.77
N GLY A 527 7.44 8.13 -10.55
CA GLY A 527 6.08 7.94 -10.04
C GLY A 527 5.27 9.22 -9.78
N THR A 528 5.75 10.38 -10.26
CA THR A 528 5.01 11.66 -10.15
C THR A 528 3.71 11.65 -10.94
N GLY A 529 3.69 11.01 -12.12
CA GLY A 529 2.48 10.81 -12.92
C GLY A 529 1.44 9.97 -12.18
N ASP A 530 1.85 8.82 -11.62
CA ASP A 530 0.97 7.95 -10.83
C ASP A 530 0.36 8.68 -9.62
N MET A 531 1.17 9.50 -8.93
CA MET A 531 0.70 10.33 -7.82
C MET A 531 -0.30 11.40 -8.29
N PHE A 532 -0.01 12.08 -9.41
CA PHE A 532 -0.90 13.08 -10.00
C PHE A 532 -2.25 12.46 -10.35
N ALA A 533 -2.24 11.34 -11.07
CA ALA A 533 -3.42 10.60 -11.48
C ALA A 533 -4.27 10.15 -10.29
N ALA A 534 -3.66 9.55 -9.28
CA ALA A 534 -4.36 9.07 -8.09
C ALA A 534 -4.95 10.22 -7.25
N LEU A 535 -4.21 11.31 -7.06
CA LEU A 535 -4.73 12.49 -6.39
C LEU A 535 -5.90 13.08 -7.19
N MET A 536 -5.80 13.13 -8.52
CA MET A 536 -6.85 13.69 -9.37
C MET A 536 -8.19 12.95 -9.23
N VAL A 537 -8.18 11.62 -9.10
CA VAL A 537 -9.39 10.82 -8.83
C VAL A 537 -10.15 11.35 -7.60
N VAL A 538 -9.45 11.52 -6.48
CA VAL A 538 -10.09 11.96 -5.22
C VAL A 538 -10.41 13.45 -5.27
N ARG A 539 -9.46 14.29 -5.69
CA ARG A 539 -9.61 15.73 -5.69
C ARG A 539 -10.68 16.21 -6.67
N MET A 540 -10.89 15.51 -7.78
CA MET A 540 -12.00 15.78 -8.69
C MET A 540 -13.35 15.51 -8.00
N ARG A 541 -13.49 14.36 -7.33
CA ARG A 541 -14.72 14.03 -6.58
C ARG A 541 -15.01 15.05 -5.49
N GLU A 542 -14.01 15.44 -4.71
CA GLU A 542 -14.13 16.49 -3.69
C GLU A 542 -14.53 17.83 -4.29
N ALA A 543 -13.90 18.25 -5.39
CA ALA A 543 -14.18 19.52 -6.03
C ALA A 543 -15.60 19.56 -6.59
N VAL A 544 -16.10 18.44 -7.12
CA VAL A 544 -17.49 18.32 -7.58
C VAL A 544 -18.48 18.38 -6.40
N ALA A 545 -18.17 17.70 -5.29
CA ALA A 545 -19.00 17.73 -4.08
C ALA A 545 -19.04 19.11 -3.40
N CYS A 546 -17.95 19.87 -3.48
CA CYS A 546 -17.84 21.23 -2.95
C CYS A 546 -18.26 22.32 -3.95
N SER A 547 -18.62 21.94 -5.19
CA SER A 547 -19.03 22.89 -6.22
C SER A 547 -20.28 23.65 -5.79
N THR A 548 -20.27 24.98 -5.94
CA THR A 548 -21.42 25.83 -5.66
C THR A 548 -22.54 25.68 -6.69
N THR A 549 -22.26 25.00 -7.81
CA THR A 549 -23.19 24.83 -8.92
C THR A 549 -24.08 23.61 -8.69
N ASP A 550 -25.34 23.88 -8.37
CA ASP A 550 -26.33 22.87 -7.99
C ASP A 550 -26.46 21.76 -9.05
N GLY A 551 -26.38 20.51 -8.61
CA GLY A 551 -26.58 19.33 -9.47
C GLY A 551 -25.38 18.85 -10.30
N THR A 552 -24.19 19.47 -10.25
CA THR A 552 -23.01 19.01 -11.05
C THR A 552 -22.68 17.53 -10.82
N GLN A 553 -22.80 17.06 -9.58
CA GLN A 553 -22.60 15.66 -9.17
C GLN A 553 -23.55 14.65 -9.85
N HIS A 554 -24.67 15.13 -10.40
CA HIS A 554 -25.68 14.33 -11.08
C HIS A 554 -25.62 14.48 -12.61
N THR A 555 -24.60 15.14 -13.13
CA THR A 555 -24.39 15.27 -14.58
C THR A 555 -23.47 14.15 -15.08
N THR A 556 -23.69 13.71 -16.32
CA THR A 556 -22.77 12.78 -16.98
C THR A 556 -21.38 13.38 -17.03
N SER A 557 -20.39 12.60 -16.60
CA SER A 557 -18.98 13.02 -16.53
C SER A 557 -18.74 14.26 -15.67
N TRP A 558 -19.64 14.61 -14.74
CA TRP A 558 -19.51 15.82 -13.90
C TRP A 558 -19.26 17.12 -14.68
N LEU A 559 -19.84 17.22 -15.89
CA LEU A 559 -19.73 18.39 -16.74
C LEU A 559 -20.42 19.61 -16.11
N SER A 560 -19.64 20.65 -15.86
CA SER A 560 -20.15 21.92 -15.36
C SER A 560 -20.89 22.70 -16.46
N PRO A 561 -21.94 23.46 -16.12
CA PRO A 561 -22.62 24.38 -17.03
C PRO A 561 -21.67 25.31 -17.79
N ASP A 562 -22.04 25.71 -19.00
CA ASP A 562 -21.18 26.46 -19.93
C ASP A 562 -20.77 27.86 -19.43
N ASP A 563 -21.55 28.45 -18.52
CA ASP A 563 -21.29 29.75 -17.89
C ASP A 563 -20.23 29.71 -16.78
N VAL A 564 -19.87 28.52 -16.30
CA VAL A 564 -18.77 28.36 -15.32
C VAL A 564 -17.44 28.69 -15.99
N VAL A 565 -16.75 29.69 -15.43
CA VAL A 565 -15.45 30.17 -15.92
C VAL A 565 -14.34 29.13 -15.68
N PRO A 566 -13.28 29.09 -16.52
CA PRO A 566 -12.28 28.03 -16.46
C PRO A 566 -11.61 27.82 -15.09
N THR A 567 -11.37 28.89 -14.35
CA THR A 567 -10.70 28.86 -13.03
C THR A 567 -11.60 28.35 -11.90
N ASP A 568 -12.92 28.36 -12.09
CA ASP A 568 -13.90 27.90 -11.10
C ASP A 568 -14.43 26.49 -11.40
N LEU A 569 -13.95 25.87 -12.49
CA LEU A 569 -14.26 24.48 -12.79
C LEU A 569 -13.78 23.55 -11.65
N PRO A 570 -14.54 22.50 -11.31
CA PRO A 570 -14.08 21.47 -10.38
C PRO A 570 -12.72 20.88 -10.78
N LEU A 571 -12.48 20.73 -12.10
CA LEU A 571 -11.21 20.28 -12.64
C LEU A 571 -10.03 21.19 -12.26
N ALA A 572 -10.23 22.51 -12.29
CA ALA A 572 -9.21 23.48 -11.90
C ALA A 572 -8.93 23.42 -10.39
N ARG A 573 -9.97 23.38 -9.57
CA ARG A 573 -9.86 23.26 -8.10
C ARG A 573 -9.21 21.94 -7.68
N ALA A 574 -9.50 20.86 -8.39
CA ALA A 574 -8.84 19.58 -8.20
C ALA A 574 -7.34 19.66 -8.54
N ALA A 575 -6.99 20.23 -9.70
CA ALA A 575 -5.61 20.40 -10.13
C ALA A 575 -4.78 21.28 -9.17
N GLU A 576 -5.35 22.36 -8.62
CA GLU A 576 -4.72 23.19 -7.59
C GLU A 576 -4.33 22.36 -6.35
N LYS A 577 -5.26 21.55 -5.83
CA LYS A 577 -5.01 20.68 -4.66
C LYS A 577 -4.00 19.57 -4.99
N VAL A 578 -4.08 18.98 -6.17
CA VAL A 578 -3.13 17.93 -6.63
C VAL A 578 -1.72 18.50 -6.62
N LEU A 579 -1.50 19.64 -7.27
CA LEU A 579 -0.18 20.28 -7.33
C LEU A 579 0.31 20.70 -5.94
N ALA A 580 -0.56 21.21 -5.09
CA ALA A 580 -0.21 21.54 -3.71
C ALA A 580 0.31 20.33 -2.93
N SER A 581 -0.38 19.18 -2.97
CA SER A 581 0.11 17.94 -2.35
C SER A 581 1.42 17.47 -2.97
N MET A 582 1.52 17.50 -4.29
CA MET A 582 2.69 16.99 -5.00
C MET A 582 3.93 17.84 -4.71
N HIS A 583 3.84 19.16 -4.81
CA HIS A 583 4.98 20.06 -4.59
C HIS A 583 5.53 19.96 -3.17
N GLU A 584 4.67 19.86 -2.18
CA GLU A 584 5.07 19.66 -0.78
C GLU A 584 5.83 18.33 -0.61
N VAL A 585 5.33 17.23 -1.19
CA VAL A 585 6.01 15.92 -1.16
C VAL A 585 7.36 15.97 -1.87
N LEU A 586 7.42 16.62 -3.03
CA LEU A 586 8.65 16.74 -3.82
C LEU A 586 9.69 17.59 -3.09
N ALA A 587 9.29 18.70 -2.47
CA ALA A 587 10.15 19.56 -1.68
C ALA A 587 10.79 18.80 -0.51
N ARG A 588 9.96 18.12 0.31
CA ARG A 588 10.44 17.32 1.45
C ARG A 588 11.31 16.15 1.02
N THR A 589 10.99 15.53 -0.12
CA THR A 589 11.83 14.46 -0.67
C THR A 589 13.19 15.02 -1.06
N CYS A 590 13.24 16.16 -1.77
CA CYS A 590 14.48 16.87 -2.13
C CYS A 590 15.35 17.20 -0.91
N GLU A 591 14.76 17.70 0.17
CA GLU A 591 15.49 18.04 1.41
C GLU A 591 16.16 16.81 2.04
N GLN A 592 15.54 15.63 1.92
CA GLN A 592 16.04 14.39 2.51
C GLN A 592 17.01 13.62 1.60
N MET A 593 16.96 13.81 0.28
CA MET A 593 17.78 13.05 -0.69
C MET A 593 19.29 13.00 -0.34
N PRO A 594 19.96 14.11 0.06
CA PRO A 594 21.39 14.08 0.37
C PRO A 594 21.72 13.14 1.55
N SER A 595 20.87 13.14 2.58
CA SER A 595 21.03 12.29 3.77
C SER A 595 20.82 10.82 3.40
N ASP A 596 19.75 10.52 2.67
CA ASP A 596 19.42 9.16 2.23
C ASP A 596 20.51 8.59 1.30
N LEU A 597 21.02 9.41 0.38
CA LEU A 597 22.11 9.03 -0.52
C LEU A 597 23.39 8.72 0.28
N SER A 598 23.74 9.54 1.27
CA SER A 598 24.92 9.30 2.12
C SER A 598 24.78 8.00 2.91
N ALA A 599 23.61 7.76 3.51
CA ALA A 599 23.34 6.53 4.26
C ALA A 599 23.38 5.28 3.37
N ALA A 600 22.88 5.37 2.13
CA ALA A 600 22.91 4.27 1.17
C ALA A 600 24.33 3.94 0.69
N ILE A 601 25.16 4.96 0.46
CA ILE A 601 26.59 4.79 0.12
C ILE A 601 27.31 4.07 1.27
N ALA A 602 27.14 4.53 2.52
CA ALA A 602 27.77 3.93 3.69
C ALA A 602 27.38 2.44 3.85
N ARG A 603 26.08 2.12 3.76
CA ARG A 603 25.58 0.73 3.84
C ARG A 603 26.17 -0.17 2.76
N LEU A 604 26.27 0.33 1.53
CA LEU A 604 26.81 -0.45 0.41
C LEU A 604 28.33 -0.66 0.56
N ALA A 605 29.05 0.37 1.01
CA ALA A 605 30.48 0.30 1.32
C ALA A 605 30.77 -0.76 2.39
N THR A 606 30.00 -0.77 3.49
CA THR A 606 30.10 -1.79 4.55
C THR A 606 29.79 -3.19 4.03
N ARG A 607 28.70 -3.36 3.26
CA ARG A 607 28.29 -4.66 2.71
C ARG A 607 29.33 -5.25 1.74
N ARG A 608 30.02 -4.40 0.98
CA ARG A 608 31.07 -4.82 0.02
C ARG A 608 32.48 -4.86 0.63
N GLY A 609 32.67 -4.38 1.85
CA GLY A 609 33.99 -4.28 2.48
C GLY A 609 34.94 -3.29 1.79
N VAL A 610 34.40 -2.23 1.16
CA VAL A 610 35.17 -1.20 0.43
C VAL A 610 34.97 0.19 1.06
N SER A 611 35.83 1.16 0.74
CA SER A 611 35.62 2.55 1.18
C SER A 611 34.49 3.24 0.42
N GLU A 612 33.90 4.27 1.02
CA GLU A 612 32.86 5.07 0.35
C GLU A 612 33.37 5.73 -0.94
N ASP A 613 34.64 6.11 -1.01
CA ASP A 613 35.24 6.73 -2.20
C ASP A 613 35.21 5.80 -3.41
N VAL A 614 35.38 4.49 -3.19
CA VAL A 614 35.28 3.46 -4.24
C VAL A 614 33.83 3.40 -4.76
N VAL A 615 32.84 3.41 -3.86
CA VAL A 615 31.42 3.44 -4.25
C VAL A 615 31.07 4.71 -5.02
N ARG A 616 31.63 5.87 -4.61
CA ARG A 616 31.41 7.18 -5.26
C ARG A 616 32.05 7.27 -6.65
N ALA A 617 33.14 6.54 -6.89
CA ALA A 617 33.80 6.48 -8.19
C ALA A 617 33.04 5.64 -9.23
N GLU A 618 32.20 4.69 -8.78
CA GLU A 618 31.38 3.85 -9.65
C GLU A 618 30.16 4.61 -10.20
N SER A 619 30.27 5.14 -11.42
CA SER A 619 29.21 5.93 -12.07
C SER A 619 27.85 5.22 -12.13
N GLU A 620 27.82 3.91 -12.45
CA GLU A 620 26.58 3.13 -12.53
C GLU A 620 25.93 2.92 -11.15
N THR A 621 26.73 2.60 -10.14
CA THR A 621 26.27 2.44 -8.75
C THR A 621 25.74 3.76 -8.20
N MET A 622 26.44 4.87 -8.44
CA MET A 622 26.01 6.21 -8.02
C MET A 622 24.73 6.66 -8.70
N HIS A 623 24.55 6.35 -9.99
CA HIS A 623 23.28 6.61 -10.67
C HIS A 623 22.13 5.86 -9.98
N LEU A 624 22.31 4.57 -9.67
CA LEU A 624 21.28 3.75 -9.04
C LEU A 624 20.92 4.23 -7.63
N LEU A 625 21.92 4.57 -6.81
CA LEU A 625 21.70 5.10 -5.47
C LEU A 625 21.01 6.47 -5.49
N ARG A 626 21.33 7.34 -6.46
CA ARG A 626 20.62 8.61 -6.68
C ARG A 626 19.18 8.38 -7.09
N SER A 627 18.92 7.44 -8.00
CA SER A 627 17.55 7.09 -8.38
C SER A 627 16.73 6.57 -7.20
N GLN A 628 17.32 5.76 -6.31
CA GLN A 628 16.66 5.28 -5.08
C GLN A 628 16.39 6.38 -4.06
N ALA A 629 17.34 7.30 -3.87
CA ALA A 629 17.18 8.45 -2.99
C ALA A 629 16.09 9.40 -3.50
N ALA A 630 15.88 9.46 -4.82
CA ALA A 630 14.87 10.29 -5.45
C ALA A 630 13.46 9.66 -5.54
N GLU A 631 13.27 8.46 -4.99
CA GLU A 631 11.95 7.85 -4.89
C GLU A 631 11.07 8.56 -3.84
N LEU A 632 9.80 8.81 -4.20
CA LEU A 632 8.83 9.50 -3.36
C LEU A 632 8.58 8.75 -2.04
N LYS A 633 8.72 9.44 -0.90
CA LYS A 633 8.47 8.89 0.44
C LYS A 633 7.09 9.27 0.95
N LEU A 634 6.04 8.72 0.33
CA LEU A 634 4.65 9.11 0.62
C LEU A 634 4.21 8.83 2.07
N ALA A 635 4.59 7.67 2.63
CA ALA A 635 4.22 7.30 4.01
C ALA A 635 4.73 8.27 5.08
N ARG A 636 5.89 8.91 4.84
CA ARG A 636 6.45 9.90 5.76
C ARG A 636 5.78 11.27 5.66
N ASN A 637 5.02 11.50 4.58
CA ASN A 637 4.46 12.80 4.21
C ASN A 637 2.92 12.75 4.05
N LEU A 638 2.25 11.87 4.81
CA LEU A 638 0.80 11.67 4.76
C LEU A 638 -0.01 12.97 4.96
N GLY A 639 0.44 13.86 5.86
CA GLY A 639 -0.22 15.14 6.09
C GLY A 639 -0.30 16.00 4.82
N CYS A 640 0.74 15.96 3.99
CA CYS A 640 0.81 16.71 2.73
C CYS A 640 -0.20 16.19 1.69
N LEU A 641 -0.50 14.89 1.75
CA LEU A 641 -1.51 14.28 0.90
C LEU A 641 -2.91 14.65 1.38
N ARG A 642 -3.20 14.62 2.69
CA ARG A 642 -4.55 14.87 3.24
C ARG A 642 -4.95 16.33 3.19
N GLU A 643 -4.09 17.22 3.70
CA GLU A 643 -4.39 18.64 3.91
C GLU A 643 -3.32 19.54 3.27
N PRO A 644 -3.28 19.62 1.92
CA PRO A 644 -2.29 20.44 1.24
C PRO A 644 -2.58 21.94 1.33
N THR A 645 -1.51 22.73 1.42
CA THR A 645 -1.59 24.19 1.34
C THR A 645 -1.47 24.63 -0.12
N ILE A 646 -2.51 25.27 -0.65
CA ILE A 646 -2.54 25.68 -2.06
C ILE A 646 -1.70 26.95 -2.26
N GLU A 647 -0.52 26.78 -2.86
CA GLU A 647 0.37 27.87 -3.26
C GLU A 647 0.14 28.33 -4.70
N TYR A 648 -0.03 27.38 -5.62
CA TYR A 648 -0.18 27.63 -7.05
C TYR A 648 -1.67 27.59 -7.45
N ARG A 649 -2.15 28.64 -8.11
CA ARG A 649 -3.57 28.82 -8.48
C ARG A 649 -3.76 28.70 -9.98
N ALA A 650 -4.96 28.26 -10.37
CA ALA A 650 -5.37 28.21 -11.75
C ALA A 650 -5.60 29.62 -12.30
N GLU A 651 -5.01 29.89 -13.45
CA GLU A 651 -5.18 31.11 -14.21
C GLU A 651 -5.84 30.79 -15.54
N LYS A 652 -6.66 31.71 -16.05
CA LYS A 652 -7.25 31.58 -17.37
C LYS A 652 -6.16 31.73 -18.44
N MET A 653 -6.14 30.78 -19.37
CA MET A 653 -5.23 30.79 -20.53
C MET A 653 -5.76 31.71 -21.64
#